data_AF-A0A9N8V0A6-F1
#
_entry.id   AF-A0A9N8V0A6-F1
#
_cell.length_a   1.000
_cell.length_b   1.000
_cell.length_c   1.000
_cell.angle_alpha   90.00
_cell.angle_beta   90.00
_cell.angle_gamma   90.00
#
_symmetry.space_group_name_H-M   'P 1'
#
loop_
_entity.id
_entity.type
_entity.pdbx_description
1 polymer ?
#
loop_
_entity_poly.entity_id
_entity_poly.type
_entity_poly.pdbx_seq_one_letter_code
_entity_poly.pdbx_strand_id
1 'polypeptide(L)'
;MVDYKDLVEFAIFPALNVARVGNSENEYYVGSEIPGVHVGEGNSEFTFKDKNGQVKPQAARFRIYGYKNKNDKDPACEIKLNGDPNVEVKITWTVTLANKKAAHQSFSGIKHFYQDASMRNADWPHDRSTLEAIKEENLSSEEYKYGTGTKEKKLMARVYRNLANYNSGKELYLGKIIFEQTGSLLVIGGKGESGSIKDDVFITDYANNDYWYDDTSDGSVDATITITPNGGTSRCLTNREGKSWVLVAPPKFAPGIPNLISLYQIISETQHPVDPEHIDPDIIFDLYNKDPKVNYYRDIRPIFEAICKSSWVNTMALTGHGLNKPGYFLNPDLEARLKDNSDDQKDLRKSVLSRIRVPADLASLVEYNGQAYNYFMPPLSGNDGDATPTAPDTYLTVTRGQYLLLEKWADGSFVTGRQPKTYHYKFIDDGDHPQYKLVDEDHPQGGSYQKFEETIKEVSEQVKCLNKAPLEWCVGGPFYPGIEMSFVAYDKNTFHKKYDFRINSDVIEPGDINAYMAVPWQADFYECNTHWWPAQRPDIAIPYTNEQDIIKYGVKLDYFKEWTRGFRNNDVSEGDPKWGNMEMVRAWDRLGFIVEKQLEGTQTKAFFETERNNLYKIADHKIIKDEATLDDLYELLRIALMVELSTIPPYLYALYSIKPGTKIGDKVRSQIRHVAAEEMLHASLVANLIVAIGRQPTFYSREMIPFYPNPLPHFQQGMLMVHLSKADETTLDTFIKIEAPEPRKLIEPIIDEDEINVDSIGQLYELIEDIFKKLDDQIKYNTLFQLGPGMGYSPSTGTGKDGLIVIKDFDAVKRAIELIKTQGEGGTSGIEEYIIVTIDRDINRSINGSISANFKGLKVTSEKVTGDTNIEDIVGEMFIETCIERTEVKTEKGGKFEKMFGEMIEGETEEGRRIKEKIKEMIEEGTEGGRRIKEKIGEITGIKAITEEIKKTKGRIEGRIEGRIEARTEKGREIEGSIQGTITDQTFTGIIDSSHYGIFKCCKYEVKGASESDYQLWPVMDDPNELSTTDPNIIATIAAFDAAYSYLMLLLQVSWKADGQKKKMLVMGGMPALMHGVLKPIATFLAETPISADKNAGATFGYYNFTRTSSPKQQLLAAVQSASEAFPRNDNLKNVVTAVTSLPDISLEVFSEV
;
A
#
# COMPACT_ATOMS: atom_id res chain seq x y z
N MET A 1 -52.00 -11.76 -8.24
CA MET A 1 -51.03 -12.70 -8.85
C MET A 1 -51.32 -12.77 -10.33
N VAL A 2 -50.29 -12.62 -11.16
CA VAL A 2 -50.37 -12.85 -12.60
C VAL A 2 -50.26 -14.36 -12.82
N ASP A 3 -51.18 -14.92 -13.60
CA ASP A 3 -51.15 -16.34 -13.97
C ASP A 3 -50.06 -16.57 -15.03
N TYR A 4 -49.09 -17.44 -14.74
CA TYR A 4 -47.95 -17.68 -15.61
C TYR A 4 -48.35 -18.33 -16.94
N LYS A 5 -49.57 -18.88 -17.06
CA LYS A 5 -50.10 -19.40 -18.33
C LYS A 5 -50.42 -18.31 -19.36
N ASP A 6 -50.49 -17.05 -18.94
CA ASP A 6 -50.81 -15.92 -19.83
C ASP A 6 -49.54 -15.28 -20.44
N LEU A 7 -48.35 -15.65 -19.96
CA LEU A 7 -47.08 -15.08 -20.44
C LEU A 7 -46.71 -15.61 -21.82
N VAL A 8 -46.27 -14.79 -22.76
CA VAL A 8 -45.88 -15.23 -24.12
C VAL A 8 -44.41 -14.97 -24.43
N GLU A 9 -43.83 -13.98 -23.78
CA GLU A 9 -42.46 -13.53 -23.98
C GLU A 9 -41.81 -13.21 -22.63
N PHE A 10 -40.49 -13.10 -22.61
CA PHE A 10 -39.73 -12.68 -21.44
C PHE A 10 -38.53 -11.80 -21.83
N ALA A 11 -37.93 -11.18 -20.83
CA ALA A 11 -36.63 -10.51 -20.91
C ALA A 11 -35.84 -10.69 -19.61
N ILE A 12 -34.52 -10.54 -19.66
CA ILE A 12 -33.61 -10.75 -18.51
C ILE A 12 -33.13 -9.39 -17.99
N PHE A 13 -33.25 -9.12 -16.69
CA PHE A 13 -32.79 -7.85 -16.11
C PHE A 13 -31.81 -8.07 -14.96
N PRO A 14 -30.79 -7.21 -14.78
CA PRO A 14 -30.44 -6.06 -15.62
C PRO A 14 -30.05 -6.41 -17.07
N ALA A 15 -30.24 -5.46 -17.99
CA ALA A 15 -29.83 -5.61 -19.38
C ALA A 15 -28.29 -5.69 -19.51
N LEU A 16 -27.59 -4.83 -18.76
CA LEU A 16 -26.16 -4.82 -18.58
C LEU A 16 -25.87 -4.75 -17.07
N ASN A 17 -25.11 -5.72 -16.54
CA ASN A 17 -24.77 -5.78 -15.12
C ASN A 17 -23.25 -5.84 -14.91
N VAL A 18 -22.79 -5.63 -13.68
CA VAL A 18 -21.38 -5.54 -13.33
C VAL A 18 -21.07 -6.47 -12.16
N ALA A 19 -20.21 -7.45 -12.43
CA ALA A 19 -19.50 -8.23 -11.43
C ALA A 19 -18.11 -7.63 -11.21
N ARG A 20 -17.53 -7.85 -10.03
CA ARG A 20 -16.16 -7.38 -9.73
C ARG A 20 -15.31 -8.52 -9.22
N VAL A 21 -14.05 -8.53 -9.63
CA VAL A 21 -13.08 -9.55 -9.22
C VAL A 21 -12.82 -9.51 -7.71
N GLY A 22 -12.47 -10.66 -7.14
CA GLY A 22 -12.20 -10.82 -5.70
C GLY A 22 -11.51 -12.15 -5.42
N ASN A 23 -10.48 -12.15 -4.59
CA ASN A 23 -9.66 -13.34 -4.32
C ASN A 23 -10.16 -14.21 -3.15
N SER A 24 -11.28 -13.85 -2.51
CA SER A 24 -11.94 -14.75 -1.54
C SER A 24 -12.55 -15.97 -2.25
N GLU A 25 -12.28 -17.17 -1.73
CA GLU A 25 -12.76 -18.43 -2.32
C GLU A 25 -14.22 -18.74 -1.99
N ASN A 26 -14.66 -18.33 -0.79
CA ASN A 26 -15.90 -18.82 -0.18
C ASN A 26 -16.93 -17.72 0.03
N GLU A 27 -16.50 -16.48 0.24
CA GLU A 27 -17.40 -15.36 0.53
C GLU A 27 -17.54 -14.46 -0.69
N TYR A 28 -18.74 -13.91 -0.90
CA TYR A 28 -19.03 -12.91 -1.93
C TYR A 28 -20.17 -12.01 -1.42
N TYR A 29 -20.41 -10.90 -2.10
CA TYR A 29 -21.60 -10.08 -1.88
C TYR A 29 -22.29 -9.75 -3.20
N VAL A 30 -23.56 -9.37 -3.15
CA VAL A 30 -24.34 -9.01 -4.35
C VAL A 30 -24.42 -7.49 -4.46
N GLY A 31 -24.19 -6.95 -5.66
CA GLY A 31 -24.35 -5.51 -5.91
C GLY A 31 -25.74 -4.99 -5.52
N SER A 32 -25.84 -3.69 -5.22
CA SER A 32 -27.14 -3.07 -4.94
C SER A 32 -28.05 -3.11 -6.17
N GLU A 33 -29.32 -3.44 -5.96
CA GLU A 33 -30.38 -3.46 -6.97
C GLU A 33 -31.23 -2.17 -6.90
N ILE A 34 -30.94 -1.26 -5.96
CA ILE A 34 -31.66 0.01 -5.78
C ILE A 34 -30.75 1.19 -6.14
N PRO A 35 -31.16 2.06 -7.08
CA PRO A 35 -30.41 3.27 -7.42
C PRO A 35 -30.20 4.22 -6.24
N GLY A 36 -29.03 4.84 -6.16
CA GLY A 36 -28.60 5.72 -5.09
C GLY A 36 -28.16 5.00 -3.80
N VAL A 37 -28.17 3.66 -3.79
CA VAL A 37 -27.76 2.85 -2.62
C VAL A 37 -26.49 2.11 -2.96
N HIS A 38 -25.40 2.38 -2.24
CA HIS A 38 -24.15 1.64 -2.40
C HIS A 38 -24.10 0.40 -1.50
N VAL A 39 -23.23 -0.54 -1.85
CA VAL A 39 -22.98 -1.73 -1.02
C VAL A 39 -22.40 -1.28 0.32
N GLY A 40 -22.95 -1.82 1.42
CA GLY A 40 -22.56 -1.46 2.79
C GLY A 40 -23.23 -0.20 3.35
N GLU A 41 -24.04 0.52 2.56
CA GLU A 41 -24.66 1.77 2.99
C GLU A 41 -25.50 1.61 4.28
N GLY A 42 -25.14 2.35 5.32
CA GLY A 42 -25.85 2.32 6.60
C GLY A 42 -25.68 1.01 7.40
N ASN A 43 -24.68 0.19 7.05
CA ASN A 43 -24.30 -1.02 7.79
C ASN A 43 -22.82 -0.97 8.19
N SER A 44 -22.55 -0.56 9.43
CA SER A 44 -21.19 -0.44 9.99
C SER A 44 -20.42 -1.76 10.04
N GLU A 45 -21.14 -2.89 10.06
CA GLU A 45 -20.57 -4.24 10.18
C GLU A 45 -20.27 -4.87 8.81
N PHE A 46 -20.58 -4.20 7.70
CA PHE A 46 -20.31 -4.74 6.37
C PHE A 46 -18.81 -4.70 6.08
N THR A 47 -18.23 -5.84 5.70
CA THR A 47 -16.83 -5.95 5.30
C THR A 47 -16.71 -6.31 3.82
N PHE A 48 -15.80 -5.64 3.11
CA PHE A 48 -15.46 -5.95 1.72
C PHE A 48 -14.44 -7.07 1.61
N LYS A 49 -13.75 -7.40 2.71
CA LYS A 49 -12.83 -8.52 2.83
C LYS A 49 -13.36 -9.59 3.78
N ASP A 50 -13.01 -10.83 3.51
CA ASP A 50 -13.30 -11.95 4.40
C ASP A 50 -12.40 -11.93 5.64
N LYS A 51 -12.63 -12.87 6.54
CA LYS A 51 -11.86 -13.01 7.79
C LYS A 51 -10.36 -13.26 7.59
N ASN A 52 -9.93 -13.69 6.40
CA ASN A 52 -8.53 -13.89 6.05
C ASN A 52 -7.93 -12.64 5.37
N GLY A 53 -8.70 -11.55 5.28
CA GLY A 53 -8.29 -10.33 4.58
C GLY A 53 -8.32 -10.47 3.06
N GLN A 54 -8.99 -11.46 2.48
CA GLN A 54 -9.15 -11.57 1.02
C GLN A 54 -10.35 -10.77 0.55
N VAL A 55 -10.25 -10.09 -0.59
CA VAL A 55 -11.34 -9.28 -1.16
C VAL A 55 -12.47 -10.18 -1.63
N LYS A 56 -13.68 -9.95 -1.11
CA LYS A 56 -14.90 -10.63 -1.55
C LYS A 56 -15.27 -10.14 -2.96
N PRO A 57 -15.49 -11.03 -3.94
CA PRO A 57 -15.99 -10.61 -5.25
C PRO A 57 -17.41 -10.06 -5.15
N GLN A 58 -17.73 -9.10 -6.02
CA GLN A 58 -19.11 -8.62 -6.22
C GLN A 58 -19.80 -9.49 -7.27
N ALA A 59 -20.90 -10.13 -6.89
CA ALA A 59 -21.75 -10.90 -7.79
C ALA A 59 -22.78 -10.01 -8.51
N ALA A 60 -22.97 -10.28 -9.80
CA ALA A 60 -24.03 -9.70 -10.62
C ALA A 60 -25.24 -10.64 -10.64
N ARG A 61 -26.39 -10.18 -10.13
CA ARG A 61 -27.65 -10.94 -10.18
C ARG A 61 -28.45 -10.66 -11.45
N PHE A 62 -29.00 -11.71 -12.04
CA PHE A 62 -29.95 -11.63 -13.15
C PHE A 62 -31.29 -12.28 -12.78
N ARG A 63 -32.36 -11.63 -13.22
CA ARG A 63 -33.77 -11.99 -13.00
C ARG A 63 -34.50 -12.05 -14.34
N ILE A 64 -35.61 -12.77 -14.37
CA ILE A 64 -36.42 -12.95 -15.58
C ILE A 64 -37.77 -12.27 -15.35
N TYR A 65 -38.20 -11.47 -16.32
CA TYR A 65 -39.50 -10.78 -16.30
C TYR A 65 -40.35 -11.21 -17.51
N GLY A 66 -41.63 -11.51 -17.25
CA GLY A 66 -42.57 -12.04 -18.24
C GLY A 66 -43.54 -10.99 -18.77
N TYR A 67 -43.93 -11.14 -20.03
CA TYR A 67 -44.88 -10.26 -20.75
C TYR A 67 -46.10 -11.04 -21.23
N LYS A 68 -47.28 -10.43 -21.18
CA LYS A 68 -48.54 -11.06 -21.61
C LYS A 68 -48.77 -10.91 -23.11
N ASN A 69 -48.34 -9.79 -23.70
CA ASN A 69 -48.47 -9.53 -25.13
C ASN A 69 -47.16 -9.02 -25.74
N LYS A 70 -46.99 -9.28 -27.04
CA LYS A 70 -45.83 -8.84 -27.83
C LYS A 70 -45.65 -7.32 -27.93
N ASN A 71 -46.70 -6.55 -27.63
CA ASN A 71 -46.70 -5.08 -27.72
C ASN A 71 -46.71 -4.41 -26.35
N ASP A 72 -46.74 -5.17 -25.25
CA ASP A 72 -46.67 -4.60 -23.92
C ASP A 72 -45.31 -3.90 -23.76
N LYS A 73 -45.31 -2.67 -23.23
CA LYS A 73 -44.09 -1.92 -22.90
C LYS A 73 -43.48 -2.45 -21.60
N ASP A 74 -44.33 -2.65 -20.59
CA ASP A 74 -43.91 -3.05 -19.25
C ASP A 74 -44.14 -4.55 -19.01
N PRO A 75 -43.26 -5.21 -18.23
CA PRO A 75 -43.48 -6.59 -17.84
C PRO A 75 -44.62 -6.75 -16.84
N ALA A 76 -45.28 -7.90 -16.88
CA ALA A 76 -46.41 -8.22 -16.01
C ALA A 76 -45.97 -8.70 -14.62
N CYS A 77 -44.85 -9.43 -14.54
CA CYS A 77 -44.30 -9.96 -13.29
C CYS A 77 -42.87 -10.50 -13.48
N GLU A 78 -42.15 -10.68 -12.37
CA GLU A 78 -40.95 -11.53 -12.30
C GLU A 78 -41.35 -13.02 -12.37
N ILE A 79 -40.64 -13.81 -13.18
CA ILE A 79 -40.83 -15.26 -13.30
C ILE A 79 -39.91 -15.97 -12.30
N LYS A 80 -40.50 -16.67 -11.32
CA LYS A 80 -39.80 -17.47 -10.31
C LYS A 80 -40.15 -18.94 -10.44
N LEU A 81 -39.26 -19.85 -10.02
CA LEU A 81 -39.50 -21.31 -10.10
C LEU A 81 -40.77 -21.75 -9.36
N ASN A 82 -41.06 -21.14 -8.21
CA ASN A 82 -42.23 -21.43 -7.38
C ASN A 82 -43.20 -20.22 -7.32
N GLY A 83 -43.19 -19.36 -8.33
CA GLY A 83 -43.97 -18.12 -8.36
C GLY A 83 -45.47 -18.31 -8.64
N ASP A 84 -45.85 -19.40 -9.30
CA ASP A 84 -47.24 -19.77 -9.57
C ASP A 84 -47.45 -21.27 -9.25
N PRO A 85 -48.30 -21.64 -8.27
CA PRO A 85 -48.50 -23.04 -7.88
C PRO A 85 -49.23 -23.89 -8.94
N ASN A 86 -49.82 -23.26 -9.96
CA ASN A 86 -50.57 -23.96 -11.01
C ASN A 86 -49.72 -24.32 -12.24
N VAL A 87 -48.44 -23.94 -12.21
CA VAL A 87 -47.53 -24.01 -13.35
C VAL A 87 -46.17 -24.52 -12.88
N GLU A 88 -45.66 -25.55 -13.54
CA GLU A 88 -44.25 -25.90 -13.41
C GLU A 88 -43.41 -25.00 -14.32
N VAL A 89 -42.45 -24.29 -13.73
CA VAL A 89 -41.45 -23.48 -14.44
C VAL A 89 -40.12 -24.23 -14.48
N LYS A 90 -39.49 -24.26 -15.66
CA LYS A 90 -38.11 -24.72 -15.87
C LYS A 90 -37.30 -23.60 -16.49
N ILE A 91 -36.15 -23.31 -15.89
CA ILE A 91 -35.20 -22.29 -16.34
C ILE A 91 -33.86 -22.98 -16.60
N THR A 92 -33.26 -22.71 -17.74
CA THR A 92 -31.86 -23.02 -18.05
C THR A 92 -31.15 -21.73 -18.40
N TRP A 93 -30.12 -21.38 -17.64
CA TRP A 93 -29.26 -20.24 -17.90
C TRP A 93 -28.07 -20.67 -18.75
N THR A 94 -27.65 -19.79 -19.67
CA THR A 94 -26.45 -19.92 -20.50
C THR A 94 -25.59 -18.68 -20.30
N VAL A 95 -24.34 -18.87 -19.88
CA VAL A 95 -23.39 -17.77 -19.67
C VAL A 95 -22.11 -18.06 -20.44
N THR A 96 -21.70 -17.08 -21.24
CA THR A 96 -20.43 -17.12 -21.98
C THR A 96 -19.59 -15.94 -21.53
N LEU A 97 -18.47 -16.19 -20.87
CA LEU A 97 -17.49 -15.16 -20.50
C LEU A 97 -16.25 -15.28 -21.37
N ALA A 98 -15.69 -14.14 -21.74
CA ALA A 98 -14.46 -14.09 -22.50
C ALA A 98 -13.55 -12.92 -22.11
N ASN A 99 -12.25 -13.12 -22.29
CA ASN A 99 -11.22 -12.09 -22.27
C ASN A 99 -10.47 -12.15 -23.60
N LYS A 100 -10.57 -11.06 -24.37
CA LYS A 100 -9.90 -10.92 -25.67
C LYS A 100 -8.75 -9.90 -25.65
N LYS A 101 -8.36 -9.37 -24.48
CA LYS A 101 -7.37 -8.29 -24.36
C LYS A 101 -6.02 -8.60 -25.01
N ALA A 102 -5.50 -9.81 -24.78
CA ALA A 102 -4.23 -10.26 -25.36
C ALA A 102 -4.31 -10.41 -26.89
N ALA A 103 -5.50 -10.72 -27.42
CA ALA A 103 -5.76 -10.90 -28.84
C ALA A 103 -6.06 -9.58 -29.58
N HIS A 104 -6.26 -8.47 -28.86
CA HIS A 104 -6.75 -7.22 -29.42
C HIS A 104 -5.62 -6.24 -29.82
N GLN A 105 -6.02 -5.10 -30.39
CA GLN A 105 -5.17 -3.94 -30.65
C GLN A 105 -4.69 -3.27 -29.36
N SER A 106 -3.52 -2.63 -29.43
CA SER A 106 -2.99 -1.77 -28.39
C SER A 106 -3.83 -0.50 -28.24
N PHE A 107 -3.85 0.05 -27.03
CA PHE A 107 -4.58 1.26 -26.69
C PHE A 107 -3.61 2.41 -26.45
N SER A 108 -3.70 3.48 -27.26
CA SER A 108 -2.87 4.67 -27.19
C SER A 108 -3.68 5.96 -26.94
N GLY A 109 -4.92 5.82 -26.49
CA GLY A 109 -5.89 6.92 -26.38
C GLY A 109 -6.86 6.98 -27.55
N ILE A 110 -8.03 7.58 -27.35
CA ILE A 110 -9.14 7.53 -28.31
C ILE A 110 -8.77 8.16 -29.67
N LYS A 111 -8.08 9.30 -29.68
CA LYS A 111 -7.72 10.00 -30.93
C LYS A 111 -6.64 9.29 -31.74
N HIS A 112 -5.70 8.67 -31.05
CA HIS A 112 -4.54 7.99 -31.62
C HIS A 112 -4.83 6.52 -31.95
N PHE A 113 -5.88 5.94 -31.37
CA PHE A 113 -6.23 4.53 -31.54
C PHE A 113 -6.32 4.11 -33.02
N TYR A 114 -7.02 4.86 -33.87
CA TYR A 114 -7.14 4.50 -35.29
C TYR A 114 -5.90 4.80 -36.13
N GLN A 115 -4.90 5.51 -35.59
CA GLN A 115 -3.71 5.97 -36.31
C GLN A 115 -2.47 5.15 -35.95
N ASP A 116 -2.31 4.85 -34.65
CA ASP A 116 -1.08 4.35 -34.06
C ASP A 116 -1.24 2.96 -33.41
N ALA A 117 -2.43 2.36 -33.42
CA ALA A 117 -2.65 1.05 -32.82
C ALA A 117 -1.92 -0.07 -33.57
N SER A 118 -1.08 -0.79 -32.84
CA SER A 118 -0.51 -2.08 -33.23
C SER A 118 -1.37 -3.22 -32.67
N MET A 119 -1.14 -4.45 -33.13
CA MET A 119 -1.72 -5.60 -32.43
C MET A 119 -0.91 -5.88 -31.17
N ARG A 120 -1.55 -6.10 -30.01
CA ARG A 120 -0.87 -6.74 -28.87
C ARG A 120 -0.41 -8.14 -29.28
N ASN A 121 0.71 -8.60 -28.76
CA ASN A 121 1.31 -9.88 -29.11
C ASN A 121 1.45 -10.02 -30.64
N ALA A 122 1.96 -8.98 -31.31
CA ALA A 122 2.08 -8.95 -32.77
C ALA A 122 3.00 -10.06 -33.32
N ASP A 123 3.96 -10.50 -32.50
CA ASP A 123 4.93 -11.54 -32.79
C ASP A 123 4.43 -12.96 -32.45
N TRP A 124 3.18 -13.12 -32.01
CA TRP A 124 2.61 -14.42 -31.67
C TRP A 124 2.55 -15.35 -32.90
N PRO A 125 3.14 -16.56 -32.84
CA PRO A 125 3.33 -17.41 -34.02
C PRO A 125 2.13 -18.29 -34.38
N HIS A 126 1.04 -18.22 -33.62
CA HIS A 126 -0.17 -19.02 -33.82
C HIS A 126 -1.38 -18.14 -34.19
N ASP A 127 -2.50 -18.77 -34.52
CA ASP A 127 -3.75 -18.05 -34.78
C ASP A 127 -4.17 -17.21 -33.56
N ARG A 128 -4.62 -15.98 -33.79
CA ARG A 128 -4.92 -15.02 -32.71
C ARG A 128 -6.06 -15.48 -31.78
N SER A 129 -6.98 -16.33 -32.24
CA SER A 129 -7.99 -16.95 -31.38
C SER A 129 -7.40 -17.79 -30.24
N THR A 130 -6.11 -18.15 -30.32
CA THR A 130 -5.41 -18.82 -29.22
C THR A 130 -5.03 -17.88 -28.07
N LEU A 131 -5.04 -16.56 -28.30
CA LEU A 131 -4.83 -15.52 -27.30
C LEU A 131 -6.12 -15.15 -26.55
N GLU A 132 -7.26 -15.74 -26.93
CA GLU A 132 -8.56 -15.45 -26.33
C GLU A 132 -8.91 -16.52 -25.27
N ALA A 133 -9.25 -16.09 -24.07
CA ALA A 133 -9.84 -16.94 -23.05
C ALA A 133 -11.36 -16.89 -23.19
N ILE A 134 -12.02 -17.97 -23.59
CA ILE A 134 -13.47 -18.03 -23.76
C ILE A 134 -14.00 -19.28 -23.08
N LYS A 135 -15.10 -19.15 -22.33
CA LYS A 135 -15.79 -20.27 -21.71
C LYS A 135 -17.30 -20.04 -21.66
N GLU A 136 -18.04 -21.05 -22.10
CA GLU A 136 -19.49 -21.13 -21.94
C GLU A 136 -19.86 -22.22 -20.94
N GLU A 137 -20.84 -21.93 -20.09
CA GLU A 137 -21.44 -22.88 -19.16
C GLU A 137 -22.97 -22.72 -19.13
N ASN A 138 -23.65 -23.82 -18.86
CA ASN A 138 -25.11 -23.88 -18.77
C ASN A 138 -25.55 -24.41 -17.40
N LEU A 139 -26.58 -23.84 -16.79
CA LEU A 139 -27.08 -24.26 -15.48
C LEU A 139 -28.61 -24.36 -15.48
N SER A 140 -29.13 -25.56 -15.24
CA SER A 140 -30.57 -25.85 -15.32
C SER A 140 -31.21 -26.06 -13.95
N SER A 141 -32.43 -25.53 -13.79
CA SER A 141 -33.30 -25.81 -12.65
C SER A 141 -33.59 -27.30 -12.42
N GLU A 142 -33.44 -28.16 -13.44
CA GLU A 142 -33.58 -29.61 -13.27
C GLU A 142 -32.38 -30.23 -12.56
N GLU A 143 -31.16 -29.79 -12.89
CA GLU A 143 -29.93 -30.19 -12.18
C GLU A 143 -30.03 -29.83 -10.69
N TYR A 144 -30.70 -28.71 -10.39
CA TYR A 144 -30.99 -28.24 -9.03
C TYR A 144 -32.04 -29.09 -8.28
N LYS A 145 -33.20 -29.34 -8.90
CA LYS A 145 -34.34 -30.03 -8.26
C LYS A 145 -34.04 -31.48 -7.88
N TYR A 146 -33.22 -32.18 -8.67
CA TYR A 146 -32.96 -33.61 -8.46
C TYR A 146 -31.69 -33.90 -7.64
N GLY A 147 -30.95 -32.88 -7.20
CA GLY A 147 -29.71 -33.05 -6.43
C GLY A 147 -28.61 -33.81 -7.18
N THR A 148 -28.74 -33.96 -8.50
CA THR A 148 -27.81 -34.68 -9.37
C THR A 148 -26.71 -33.78 -9.93
N GLY A 149 -26.85 -32.44 -9.83
CA GLY A 149 -25.86 -31.46 -10.27
C GLY A 149 -25.41 -30.50 -9.15
N THR A 150 -24.34 -29.75 -9.42
CA THR A 150 -23.82 -28.71 -8.53
C THR A 150 -24.67 -27.43 -8.66
N LYS A 151 -24.90 -26.72 -7.54
CA LYS A 151 -25.59 -25.40 -7.54
C LYS A 151 -24.75 -24.30 -8.21
N GLU A 152 -23.48 -24.58 -8.45
CA GLU A 152 -22.51 -23.69 -9.08
C GLU A 152 -21.74 -24.39 -10.21
N LYS A 153 -21.32 -23.63 -11.22
CA LYS A 153 -20.38 -24.09 -12.26
C LYS A 153 -19.28 -23.04 -12.46
N LYS A 154 -18.03 -23.49 -12.58
CA LYS A 154 -16.85 -22.63 -12.79
C LYS A 154 -16.60 -22.46 -14.28
N LEU A 155 -16.28 -21.23 -14.69
CA LEU A 155 -15.88 -20.89 -16.05
C LEU A 155 -14.35 -20.90 -16.17
N MET A 156 -13.77 -22.11 -16.26
CA MET A 156 -12.34 -22.31 -16.53
C MET A 156 -12.06 -22.20 -18.03
N ALA A 157 -11.24 -21.22 -18.42
CA ALA A 157 -10.79 -21.00 -19.79
C ALA A 157 -9.27 -21.26 -19.91
N ARG A 158 -8.75 -21.15 -21.14
CA ARG A 158 -7.30 -21.19 -21.42
C ARG A 158 -6.93 -20.09 -22.39
N VAL A 159 -5.85 -19.37 -22.08
CA VAL A 159 -5.23 -18.29 -22.88
C VAL A 159 -3.84 -18.73 -23.36
N TYR A 160 -3.33 -18.14 -24.43
CA TYR A 160 -2.05 -18.49 -25.05
C TYR A 160 -1.95 -19.98 -25.42
N ARG A 161 -2.99 -20.50 -26.07
CA ARG A 161 -3.10 -21.92 -26.46
C ARG A 161 -2.20 -22.25 -27.66
N ASN A 162 -1.85 -23.52 -27.83
CA ASN A 162 -1.37 -24.06 -29.10
C ASN A 162 -2.53 -24.73 -29.84
N LEU A 163 -2.75 -24.37 -31.11
CA LEU A 163 -3.82 -24.96 -31.94
C LEU A 163 -3.73 -26.50 -32.07
N ALA A 164 -2.53 -27.07 -32.04
CA ALA A 164 -2.34 -28.52 -32.13
C ALA A 164 -2.77 -29.25 -30.85
N ASN A 165 -2.84 -28.55 -29.71
CA ASN A 165 -3.27 -29.12 -28.45
C ASN A 165 -4.04 -28.07 -27.63
N TYR A 166 -5.37 -28.09 -27.72
CA TYR A 166 -6.24 -27.15 -26.99
C TYR A 166 -6.11 -27.19 -25.47
N ASN A 167 -5.52 -28.25 -24.90
CA ASN A 167 -5.23 -28.33 -23.46
C ASN A 167 -3.90 -27.66 -23.07
N SER A 168 -3.14 -27.14 -24.03
CA SER A 168 -1.95 -26.31 -23.77
C SER A 168 -2.33 -24.85 -23.49
N GLY A 169 -1.37 -24.05 -22.98
CA GLY A 169 -1.60 -22.66 -22.58
C GLY A 169 -1.88 -22.50 -21.09
N LYS A 170 -2.04 -21.24 -20.65
CA LYS A 170 -2.32 -20.90 -19.26
C LYS A 170 -3.80 -21.07 -18.98
N GLU A 171 -4.12 -21.87 -17.96
CA GLU A 171 -5.48 -21.99 -17.43
C GLU A 171 -5.86 -20.73 -16.66
N LEU A 172 -7.07 -20.24 -16.88
CA LEU A 172 -7.54 -18.96 -16.36
C LEU A 172 -8.97 -19.10 -15.84
N TYR A 173 -9.21 -18.72 -14.58
CA TYR A 173 -10.54 -18.73 -13.96
C TYR A 173 -11.26 -17.42 -14.28
N LEU A 174 -12.21 -17.44 -15.22
CA LEU A 174 -12.97 -16.24 -15.59
C LEU A 174 -14.12 -15.93 -14.61
N GLY A 175 -14.51 -16.91 -13.79
CA GLY A 175 -15.56 -16.75 -12.81
C GLY A 175 -16.35 -18.02 -12.51
N LYS A 176 -17.49 -17.85 -11.85
CA LYS A 176 -18.47 -18.91 -11.60
C LYS A 176 -19.90 -18.39 -11.70
N ILE A 177 -20.82 -19.30 -11.97
CA ILE A 177 -22.26 -19.03 -11.96
C ILE A 177 -22.94 -19.83 -10.86
N ILE A 178 -23.92 -19.23 -10.19
CA ILE A 178 -24.71 -19.85 -9.12
C ILE A 178 -26.20 -19.73 -9.46
N PHE A 179 -26.93 -20.84 -9.31
CA PHE A 179 -28.39 -20.87 -9.47
C PHE A 179 -29.06 -20.67 -8.11
N GLU A 180 -29.81 -19.58 -7.95
CA GLU A 180 -30.53 -19.27 -6.71
C GLU A 180 -31.84 -20.05 -6.59
N GLN A 181 -32.30 -20.29 -5.36
CA GLN A 181 -33.54 -21.03 -5.05
C GLN A 181 -34.79 -20.46 -5.74
N THR A 182 -34.82 -19.14 -5.99
CA THR A 182 -35.92 -18.44 -6.63
C THR A 182 -35.99 -18.65 -8.15
N GLY A 183 -34.88 -19.07 -8.79
CA GLY A 183 -34.74 -19.13 -10.25
C GLY A 183 -33.80 -18.09 -10.84
N SER A 184 -33.34 -17.13 -10.04
CA SER A 184 -32.36 -16.11 -10.42
C SER A 184 -30.96 -16.70 -10.62
N LEU A 185 -30.12 -15.98 -11.36
CA LEU A 185 -28.73 -16.34 -11.63
C LEU A 185 -27.80 -15.33 -10.98
N LEU A 186 -26.75 -15.80 -10.31
CA LEU A 186 -25.61 -14.98 -9.95
C LEU A 186 -24.43 -15.30 -10.87
N VAL A 187 -23.76 -14.26 -11.36
CA VAL A 187 -22.47 -14.36 -12.03
C VAL A 187 -21.42 -13.71 -11.13
N ILE A 188 -20.41 -14.47 -10.76
CA ILE A 188 -19.25 -14.03 -9.98
C ILE A 188 -18.04 -14.01 -10.92
N GLY A 189 -17.28 -12.92 -10.91
CA GLY A 189 -16.12 -12.72 -11.76
C GLY A 189 -14.89 -13.54 -11.38
N GLY A 190 -13.76 -13.22 -12.02
CA GLY A 190 -12.45 -13.77 -11.74
C GLY A 190 -11.93 -13.45 -10.33
N LYS A 191 -10.76 -13.98 -10.01
CA LYS A 191 -10.08 -13.82 -8.71
C LYS A 191 -9.17 -12.59 -8.64
N GLY A 192 -9.01 -11.84 -9.73
CA GLY A 192 -8.03 -10.77 -9.87
C GLY A 192 -6.62 -11.30 -10.16
N GLU A 193 -6.51 -12.50 -10.72
CA GLU A 193 -5.26 -13.13 -11.16
C GLU A 193 -4.77 -12.48 -12.46
N SER A 194 -3.50 -12.06 -12.45
CA SER A 194 -2.78 -11.58 -13.62
C SER A 194 -1.37 -12.15 -13.65
N GLY A 195 -0.82 -12.34 -14.84
CA GLY A 195 0.54 -12.85 -14.98
C GLY A 195 1.03 -12.82 -16.42
N SER A 196 2.28 -13.26 -16.61
CA SER A 196 2.90 -13.43 -17.92
C SER A 196 3.13 -14.91 -18.21
N ILE A 197 3.10 -15.29 -19.48
CA ILE A 197 3.51 -16.63 -19.93
C ILE A 197 5.02 -16.75 -20.19
N LYS A 198 5.78 -15.67 -19.97
CA LYS A 198 7.25 -15.61 -20.09
C LYS A 198 7.86 -15.07 -18.80
N ASP A 199 8.91 -15.73 -18.30
CA ASP A 199 9.51 -15.45 -16.98
C ASP A 199 10.26 -14.10 -16.88
N ASP A 200 10.55 -13.45 -18.02
CA ASP A 200 11.34 -12.21 -18.13
C ASP A 200 10.61 -11.11 -18.91
N VAL A 201 9.27 -11.12 -18.92
CA VAL A 201 8.48 -10.02 -19.48
C VAL A 201 7.84 -9.21 -18.36
N PHE A 202 8.34 -8.00 -18.15
CA PHE A 202 7.83 -7.06 -17.16
C PHE A 202 6.76 -6.15 -17.76
N ILE A 203 5.99 -5.52 -16.88
CA ILE A 203 5.09 -4.44 -17.27
C ILE A 203 5.94 -3.20 -17.51
N THR A 204 5.84 -2.63 -18.70
CA THR A 204 6.56 -1.41 -19.10
C THR A 204 5.60 -0.31 -19.57
N ASP A 205 4.36 -0.66 -19.86
CA ASP A 205 3.30 0.24 -20.29
C ASP A 205 2.06 0.09 -19.40
N TYR A 206 1.27 1.16 -19.27
CA TYR A 206 0.05 1.13 -18.44
C TYR A 206 -1.04 0.22 -19.01
N ALA A 207 -1.10 0.07 -20.34
CA ALA A 207 -2.18 -0.65 -21.02
C ALA A 207 -1.73 -1.84 -21.86
N ASN A 208 -0.54 -1.79 -22.44
CA ASN A 208 -0.14 -2.66 -23.54
C ASN A 208 1.10 -3.49 -23.20
N ASN A 209 0.90 -4.60 -22.51
CA ASN A 209 1.99 -5.49 -22.12
C ASN A 209 1.85 -6.84 -22.84
N ASP A 210 2.73 -7.10 -23.79
CA ASP A 210 2.74 -8.36 -24.52
C ASP A 210 3.02 -9.55 -23.59
N TYR A 211 2.48 -10.71 -23.91
CA TYR A 211 2.57 -11.97 -23.15
C TYR A 211 1.89 -11.98 -21.78
N TRP A 212 1.23 -10.88 -21.39
CA TRP A 212 0.44 -10.79 -20.18
C TRP A 212 -1.02 -11.20 -20.38
N TYR A 213 -1.61 -11.73 -19.31
CA TYR A 213 -3.04 -12.03 -19.19
C TYR A 213 -3.57 -11.51 -17.84
N ASP A 214 -4.88 -11.33 -17.78
CA ASP A 214 -5.65 -11.15 -16.55
C ASP A 214 -6.98 -11.89 -16.64
N ASP A 215 -7.69 -12.01 -15.52
CA ASP A 215 -8.96 -12.75 -15.41
C ASP A 215 -10.22 -11.86 -15.41
N THR A 216 -10.09 -10.59 -15.78
CA THR A 216 -11.28 -9.78 -16.11
C THR A 216 -11.93 -10.31 -17.38
N SER A 217 -13.22 -10.07 -17.58
CA SER A 217 -13.96 -10.60 -18.73
C SER A 217 -15.19 -9.76 -19.01
N ASP A 218 -15.83 -10.01 -20.14
CA ASP A 218 -17.23 -9.67 -20.33
C ASP A 218 -17.92 -10.78 -21.11
N GLY A 219 -19.25 -10.76 -21.11
CA GLY A 219 -19.96 -11.61 -22.04
C GLY A 219 -21.45 -11.76 -21.78
N SER A 220 -22.04 -12.66 -22.55
CA SER A 220 -23.49 -12.75 -22.69
C SER A 220 -24.13 -13.66 -21.65
N VAL A 221 -25.32 -13.25 -21.18
CA VAL A 221 -26.19 -14.00 -20.29
C VAL A 221 -27.53 -14.21 -20.98
N ASP A 222 -27.90 -15.47 -21.20
CA ASP A 222 -29.15 -15.85 -21.85
C ASP A 222 -29.90 -16.93 -21.04
N ALA A 223 -31.16 -17.15 -21.36
CA ALA A 223 -31.98 -18.15 -20.68
C ALA A 223 -32.96 -18.83 -21.64
N THR A 224 -33.29 -20.09 -21.34
CA THR A 224 -34.44 -20.79 -21.92
C THR A 224 -35.46 -21.06 -20.82
N ILE A 225 -36.70 -20.69 -21.05
CA ILE A 225 -37.78 -20.81 -20.06
C ILE A 225 -38.91 -21.65 -20.62
N THR A 226 -39.23 -22.74 -19.92
CA THR A 226 -40.38 -23.58 -20.23
C THR A 226 -41.41 -23.48 -19.12
N ILE A 227 -42.67 -23.25 -19.51
CA ILE A 227 -43.84 -23.17 -18.65
C ILE A 227 -44.75 -24.35 -18.95
N THR A 228 -45.10 -25.14 -17.94
CA THR A 228 -46.00 -26.29 -18.04
C THR A 228 -47.17 -26.13 -17.06
N PRO A 229 -48.36 -25.71 -17.52
CA PRO A 229 -49.55 -25.69 -16.66
C PRO A 229 -49.90 -27.10 -16.16
N ASN A 230 -50.47 -27.21 -14.94
CA ASN A 230 -50.88 -28.49 -14.37
C ASN A 230 -51.87 -29.23 -15.31
N GLY A 231 -51.46 -30.40 -15.83
CA GLY A 231 -52.25 -31.19 -16.78
C GLY A 231 -52.34 -30.60 -18.20
N GLY A 232 -51.54 -29.58 -18.51
CA GLY A 232 -51.46 -28.93 -19.82
C GLY A 232 -50.16 -29.23 -20.59
N THR A 233 -50.04 -28.66 -21.78
CA THR A 233 -48.85 -28.82 -22.64
C THR A 233 -47.77 -27.81 -22.26
N SER A 234 -46.51 -28.26 -22.19
CA SER A 234 -45.34 -27.39 -22.01
C SER A 234 -45.17 -26.43 -23.19
N ARG A 235 -44.75 -25.19 -22.90
CA ARG A 235 -44.41 -24.17 -23.90
C ARG A 235 -43.14 -23.44 -23.54
N CYS A 236 -42.32 -23.12 -24.54
CA CYS A 236 -41.13 -22.28 -24.38
C CYS A 236 -41.52 -20.81 -24.59
N LEU A 237 -41.07 -19.92 -23.72
CA LEU A 237 -41.23 -18.47 -23.92
C LEU A 237 -40.14 -17.94 -24.85
N THR A 238 -40.44 -16.89 -25.62
CA THR A 238 -39.44 -16.22 -26.47
C THR A 238 -38.78 -15.07 -25.71
N ASN A 239 -37.44 -15.00 -25.74
CA ASN A 239 -36.70 -13.84 -25.27
C ASN A 239 -36.90 -12.69 -26.26
N ARG A 240 -37.62 -11.63 -25.87
CA ARG A 240 -38.02 -10.54 -26.78
C ARG A 240 -36.99 -9.44 -26.94
N GLU A 241 -36.02 -9.36 -26.02
CA GLU A 241 -35.02 -8.28 -25.97
C GLU A 241 -33.59 -8.73 -26.31
N GLY A 242 -33.39 -10.03 -26.50
CA GLY A 242 -32.06 -10.60 -26.71
C GLY A 242 -31.31 -10.85 -25.40
N LYS A 243 -30.01 -11.13 -25.51
CA LYS A 243 -29.19 -11.50 -24.36
C LYS A 243 -28.98 -10.32 -23.40
N SER A 244 -28.88 -10.60 -22.11
CA SER A 244 -28.25 -9.68 -21.16
C SER A 244 -26.73 -9.76 -21.31
N TRP A 245 -26.02 -8.84 -20.67
CA TRP A 245 -24.57 -8.82 -20.64
C TRP A 245 -24.03 -8.59 -19.23
N VAL A 246 -22.84 -9.11 -18.95
CA VAL A 246 -22.11 -8.87 -17.71
C VAL A 246 -20.71 -8.34 -18.02
N LEU A 247 -20.31 -7.30 -17.30
CA LEU A 247 -18.92 -6.83 -17.24
C LEU A 247 -18.28 -7.37 -15.97
N VAL A 248 -17.12 -8.00 -16.07
CA VAL A 248 -16.31 -8.42 -14.93
C VAL A 248 -15.13 -7.45 -14.80
N ALA A 249 -15.24 -6.54 -13.85
CA ALA A 249 -14.35 -5.39 -13.70
C ALA A 249 -13.47 -5.47 -12.44
N PRO A 250 -12.46 -4.57 -12.30
CA PRO A 250 -11.74 -4.37 -11.05
C PRO A 250 -12.66 -4.05 -9.86
N PRO A 251 -12.18 -4.23 -8.61
CA PRO A 251 -12.93 -3.80 -7.42
C PRO A 251 -13.20 -2.29 -7.42
N LYS A 252 -14.29 -1.86 -6.76
CA LYS A 252 -14.56 -0.46 -6.45
C LYS A 252 -14.10 -0.20 -5.03
N PHE A 253 -12.93 0.42 -4.85
CA PHE A 253 -12.36 0.64 -3.53
C PHE A 253 -13.03 1.79 -2.76
N ALA A 254 -13.84 2.63 -3.41
CA ALA A 254 -14.65 3.67 -2.76
C ALA A 254 -16.15 3.53 -3.10
N PRO A 255 -16.85 2.50 -2.60
CA PRO A 255 -18.21 2.16 -3.01
C PRO A 255 -19.22 3.29 -2.78
N GLY A 256 -19.09 4.07 -1.70
CA GLY A 256 -19.98 5.18 -1.37
C GLY A 256 -19.68 6.51 -2.06
N ILE A 257 -18.68 6.56 -2.95
CA ILE A 257 -18.30 7.75 -3.70
C ILE A 257 -18.69 7.56 -5.17
N PRO A 258 -19.65 8.35 -5.68
CA PRO A 258 -20.08 8.25 -7.07
C PRO A 258 -19.09 8.95 -8.01
N ASN A 259 -19.01 8.47 -9.25
CA ASN A 259 -18.28 9.15 -10.32
C ASN A 259 -19.07 10.39 -10.76
N LEU A 260 -18.37 11.48 -11.11
CA LEU A 260 -19.01 12.68 -11.67
C LEU A 260 -19.82 12.36 -12.93
N ILE A 261 -19.27 11.47 -13.75
CA ILE A 261 -19.92 10.93 -14.95
C ILE A 261 -20.00 9.42 -14.75
N SER A 262 -21.20 8.90 -14.67
CA SER A 262 -21.43 7.46 -14.53
C SER A 262 -21.60 6.77 -15.88
N LEU A 263 -21.32 5.47 -15.93
CA LEU A 263 -21.52 4.68 -17.14
C LEU A 263 -23.00 4.67 -17.56
N TYR A 264 -23.92 4.66 -16.59
CA TYR A 264 -25.36 4.82 -16.84
C TYR A 264 -25.66 6.08 -17.66
N GLN A 265 -25.11 7.22 -17.26
CA GLN A 265 -25.35 8.50 -17.92
C GLN A 265 -24.89 8.48 -19.38
N ILE A 266 -23.72 7.91 -19.61
CA ILE A 266 -23.07 7.92 -20.91
C ILE A 266 -23.78 6.99 -21.87
N ILE A 267 -24.13 5.78 -21.44
CA ILE A 267 -24.91 4.85 -22.27
C ILE A 267 -26.27 5.46 -22.62
N SER A 268 -26.93 6.09 -21.65
CA SER A 268 -28.20 6.77 -21.89
C SER A 268 -28.07 7.89 -22.93
N GLU A 269 -27.08 8.78 -22.80
CA GLU A 269 -26.86 9.86 -23.78
C GLU A 269 -26.39 9.36 -25.15
N THR A 270 -25.67 8.23 -25.20
CA THR A 270 -25.24 7.60 -26.47
C THR A 270 -26.43 7.02 -27.23
N GLN A 271 -27.35 6.32 -26.55
CA GLN A 271 -28.55 5.76 -27.19
C GLN A 271 -29.59 6.84 -27.50
N HIS A 272 -29.67 7.86 -26.64
CA HIS A 272 -30.67 8.92 -26.68
C HIS A 272 -29.99 10.31 -26.61
N PRO A 273 -29.38 10.79 -27.70
CA PRO A 273 -28.66 12.06 -27.71
C PRO A 273 -29.56 13.27 -27.39
N VAL A 274 -29.05 14.19 -26.57
CA VAL A 274 -29.78 15.40 -26.18
C VAL A 274 -29.74 16.48 -27.28
N ASP A 275 -30.85 16.68 -27.98
CA ASP A 275 -31.01 17.72 -29.02
C ASP A 275 -31.38 19.09 -28.38
N PRO A 276 -30.66 20.18 -28.72
CA PRO A 276 -30.90 21.51 -28.17
C PRO A 276 -32.19 22.18 -28.67
N GLU A 277 -32.75 21.77 -29.82
CA GLU A 277 -34.00 22.28 -30.40
C GLU A 277 -35.20 21.34 -30.17
N HIS A 278 -34.94 20.09 -29.80
CA HIS A 278 -35.94 19.08 -29.46
C HIS A 278 -35.49 18.27 -28.24
N ILE A 279 -35.78 18.76 -27.04
CA ILE A 279 -35.75 17.90 -25.87
C ILE A 279 -36.91 16.93 -26.03
N ASP A 280 -36.61 15.70 -26.44
CA ASP A 280 -37.58 14.62 -26.38
C ASP A 280 -38.04 14.51 -24.91
N PRO A 281 -39.34 14.72 -24.61
CA PRO A 281 -39.85 14.64 -23.24
C PRO A 281 -39.63 13.27 -22.60
N ASP A 282 -39.31 12.23 -23.38
CA ASP A 282 -38.98 10.90 -22.89
C ASP A 282 -37.47 10.73 -22.54
N ILE A 283 -36.58 11.66 -22.91
CA ILE A 283 -35.10 11.47 -22.88
C ILE A 283 -34.37 12.23 -21.74
N ILE A 284 -35.07 12.81 -20.76
CA ILE A 284 -34.41 13.37 -19.57
C ILE A 284 -34.89 12.67 -18.30
N PHE A 285 -34.07 11.71 -17.84
CA PHE A 285 -34.11 11.14 -16.49
C PHE A 285 -35.52 10.76 -16.02
N ASP A 286 -36.17 9.81 -16.65
CA ASP A 286 -37.33 9.12 -16.07
C ASP A 286 -38.32 10.05 -15.31
N LEU A 287 -38.97 10.96 -16.04
CA LEU A 287 -40.22 11.53 -15.57
C LEU A 287 -41.26 11.35 -16.67
N TYR A 288 -41.98 10.24 -16.60
CA TYR A 288 -43.32 10.06 -17.18
C TYR A 288 -44.36 11.05 -16.60
N ASN A 289 -43.93 12.25 -16.17
CA ASN A 289 -44.78 13.37 -15.84
C ASN A 289 -44.81 14.34 -17.01
N LYS A 290 -46.03 14.73 -17.40
CA LYS A 290 -46.38 15.66 -18.49
C LYS A 290 -45.84 17.11 -18.33
N ASP A 291 -44.83 17.35 -17.50
CA ASP A 291 -44.21 18.67 -17.32
C ASP A 291 -42.67 18.52 -17.18
N PRO A 292 -41.92 18.49 -18.30
CA PRO A 292 -40.48 18.16 -18.37
C PRO A 292 -39.61 19.34 -17.90
N LYS A 293 -39.68 19.66 -16.60
CA LYS A 293 -38.83 20.67 -15.96
C LYS A 293 -37.65 20.00 -15.25
N VAL A 294 -36.48 20.63 -15.34
CA VAL A 294 -35.29 20.23 -14.56
C VAL A 294 -35.67 20.16 -13.08
N ASN A 295 -35.22 19.11 -12.39
CA ASN A 295 -35.51 18.85 -11.00
C ASN A 295 -34.20 18.89 -10.20
N TYR A 296 -34.11 19.77 -9.20
CA TYR A 296 -32.87 19.97 -8.44
C TYR A 296 -32.37 18.67 -7.79
N TYR A 297 -33.23 17.96 -7.07
CA TYR A 297 -32.85 16.75 -6.34
C TYR A 297 -32.52 15.56 -7.24
N ARG A 298 -33.18 15.46 -8.40
CA ARG A 298 -32.96 14.37 -9.38
C ARG A 298 -31.77 14.63 -10.29
N ASP A 299 -31.61 15.87 -10.78
CA ASP A 299 -30.72 16.18 -11.91
C ASP A 299 -29.45 16.95 -11.51
N ILE A 300 -29.53 17.79 -10.48
CA ILE A 300 -28.46 18.75 -10.13
C ILE A 300 -27.70 18.32 -8.88
N ARG A 301 -28.43 17.96 -7.81
CA ARG A 301 -27.82 17.52 -6.55
C ARG A 301 -26.87 16.35 -6.71
N PRO A 302 -27.14 15.32 -7.55
CA PRO A 302 -26.18 14.23 -7.75
C PRO A 302 -24.82 14.68 -8.30
N ILE A 303 -24.80 15.69 -9.19
CA ILE A 303 -23.56 16.28 -9.72
C ILE A 303 -22.78 16.93 -8.56
N PHE A 304 -23.47 17.70 -7.73
CA PHE A 304 -22.87 18.36 -6.55
C PHE A 304 -22.40 17.37 -5.49
N GLU A 305 -23.13 16.29 -5.28
CA GLU A 305 -22.76 15.22 -4.38
C GLU A 305 -21.48 14.51 -4.85
N ALA A 306 -21.38 14.17 -6.13
CA ALA A 306 -20.20 13.50 -6.67
C ALA A 306 -18.91 14.31 -6.47
N ILE A 307 -18.94 15.62 -6.77
CA ILE A 307 -17.75 16.47 -6.60
C ILE A 307 -17.40 16.71 -5.12
N CYS A 308 -18.40 16.81 -4.24
CA CYS A 308 -18.16 16.99 -2.81
C CYS A 308 -17.62 15.71 -2.18
N LYS A 309 -18.18 14.54 -2.51
CA LYS A 309 -17.70 13.25 -2.01
C LYS A 309 -16.32 12.88 -2.56
N SER A 310 -15.99 13.31 -3.78
CA SER A 310 -14.64 13.12 -4.35
C SER A 310 -13.54 13.81 -3.52
N SER A 311 -13.87 14.80 -2.69
CA SER A 311 -12.90 15.44 -1.79
C SER A 311 -12.26 14.50 -0.76
N TRP A 312 -12.88 13.36 -0.48
CA TRP A 312 -12.34 12.36 0.44
C TRP A 312 -11.29 11.45 -0.18
N VAL A 313 -11.15 11.48 -1.51
CA VAL A 313 -10.30 10.57 -2.26
C VAL A 313 -9.37 11.26 -3.26
N ASN A 314 -9.48 12.59 -3.39
CA ASN A 314 -8.69 13.38 -4.33
C ASN A 314 -8.28 14.73 -3.74
N THR A 315 -6.99 15.04 -3.82
CA THR A 315 -6.41 16.28 -3.28
C THR A 315 -6.98 17.54 -3.94
N MET A 316 -7.18 17.54 -5.27
CA MET A 316 -7.71 18.72 -5.96
C MET A 316 -9.16 19.00 -5.57
N ALA A 317 -10.01 17.98 -5.53
CA ALA A 317 -11.38 18.10 -5.07
C ALA A 317 -11.44 18.64 -3.62
N LEU A 318 -10.54 18.18 -2.74
CA LEU A 318 -10.43 18.66 -1.36
C LEU A 318 -10.15 20.16 -1.25
N THR A 319 -9.38 20.75 -2.16
CA THR A 319 -9.05 22.18 -2.10
C THR A 319 -10.27 23.10 -2.26
N GLY A 320 -11.22 22.72 -3.13
CA GLY A 320 -12.40 23.51 -3.47
C GLY A 320 -13.72 23.02 -2.85
N HIS A 321 -13.86 21.70 -2.69
CA HIS A 321 -15.11 21.03 -2.31
C HIS A 321 -15.01 20.25 -0.99
N GLY A 322 -13.90 20.34 -0.25
CA GLY A 322 -13.78 19.76 1.08
C GLY A 322 -14.71 20.41 2.11
N LEU A 323 -14.85 19.76 3.28
CA LEU A 323 -15.60 20.33 4.41
C LEU A 323 -15.14 21.76 4.73
N ASN A 324 -16.11 22.65 4.95
CA ASN A 324 -15.90 24.09 5.22
C ASN A 324 -15.27 24.90 4.07
N LYS A 325 -15.16 24.34 2.86
CA LYS A 325 -14.75 25.10 1.67
C LYS A 325 -15.95 25.76 0.99
N PRO A 326 -15.76 26.90 0.30
CA PRO A 326 -16.85 27.61 -0.38
C PRO A 326 -17.60 26.78 -1.44
N GLY A 327 -16.95 25.76 -2.01
CA GLY A 327 -17.55 24.85 -3.00
C GLY A 327 -18.19 23.61 -2.39
N TYR A 328 -18.30 23.47 -1.07
CA TYR A 328 -18.99 22.33 -0.46
C TYR A 328 -20.51 22.49 -0.56
N PHE A 329 -21.06 22.09 -1.71
CA PHE A 329 -22.46 22.25 -2.07
C PHE A 329 -23.45 21.41 -1.25
N LEU A 330 -22.94 20.49 -0.42
CA LEU A 330 -23.74 19.74 0.55
C LEU A 330 -23.89 20.47 1.91
N ASN A 331 -23.31 21.66 2.06
CA ASN A 331 -23.59 22.52 3.20
C ASN A 331 -25.09 22.93 3.20
N PRO A 332 -25.84 22.74 4.30
CA PRO A 332 -27.28 23.02 4.33
C PRO A 332 -27.68 24.45 3.94
N ASP A 333 -26.92 25.46 4.37
CA ASP A 333 -27.21 26.87 4.07
C ASP A 333 -26.96 27.20 2.60
N LEU A 334 -25.88 26.66 2.03
CA LEU A 334 -25.58 26.83 0.61
C LEU A 334 -26.57 26.06 -0.26
N GLU A 335 -26.88 24.82 0.09
CA GLU A 335 -27.86 24.00 -0.62
C GLU A 335 -29.25 24.66 -0.64
N ALA A 336 -29.69 25.25 0.48
CA ALA A 336 -30.96 25.96 0.56
C ALA A 336 -31.07 27.09 -0.48
N ARG A 337 -29.95 27.76 -0.78
CA ARG A 337 -29.87 28.81 -1.80
C ARG A 337 -29.73 28.25 -3.22
N LEU A 338 -28.98 27.17 -3.40
CA LEU A 338 -28.80 26.53 -4.70
C LEU A 338 -30.09 25.88 -5.24
N LYS A 339 -30.97 25.42 -4.34
CA LYS A 339 -32.25 24.80 -4.69
C LYS A 339 -33.41 25.79 -4.84
N ASP A 340 -33.20 27.05 -4.48
CA ASP A 340 -34.16 28.15 -4.72
C ASP A 340 -34.05 28.59 -6.17
N ASN A 341 -35.17 28.56 -6.90
CA ASN A 341 -35.25 28.91 -8.31
C ASN A 341 -35.60 30.39 -8.56
N SER A 342 -35.74 31.20 -7.51
CA SER A 342 -36.00 32.64 -7.60
C SER A 342 -34.85 33.39 -8.29
N ASP A 343 -35.16 34.59 -8.80
CA ASP A 343 -34.18 35.49 -9.39
C ASP A 343 -33.15 36.00 -8.34
N ASP A 344 -33.50 36.03 -7.05
CA ASP A 344 -32.63 36.46 -5.96
C ASP A 344 -31.37 35.58 -5.81
N GLN A 345 -31.46 34.29 -6.17
CA GLN A 345 -30.31 33.38 -6.15
C GLN A 345 -29.67 33.16 -7.53
N LYS A 346 -30.15 33.84 -8.59
CA LYS A 346 -29.69 33.62 -9.96
C LYS A 346 -28.20 33.88 -10.15
N ASP A 347 -27.69 34.96 -9.59
CA ASP A 347 -26.26 35.32 -9.69
C ASP A 347 -25.37 34.26 -9.04
N LEU A 348 -25.79 33.68 -7.90
CA LEU A 348 -25.08 32.57 -7.28
C LEU A 348 -25.03 31.36 -8.21
N ARG A 349 -26.17 30.94 -8.77
CA ARG A 349 -26.22 29.76 -9.65
C ARG A 349 -25.42 29.99 -10.94
N LYS A 350 -25.50 31.18 -11.54
CA LYS A 350 -24.68 31.58 -12.71
C LYS A 350 -23.18 31.64 -12.38
N SER A 351 -22.81 32.06 -11.17
CA SER A 351 -21.41 32.02 -10.70
C SER A 351 -20.88 30.59 -10.53
N VAL A 352 -21.73 29.62 -10.20
CA VAL A 352 -21.33 28.20 -10.17
C VAL A 352 -21.18 27.68 -11.59
N LEU A 353 -22.16 27.93 -12.47
CA LEU A 353 -22.10 27.51 -13.88
C LEU A 353 -20.87 28.07 -14.60
N SER A 354 -20.47 29.31 -14.33
CA SER A 354 -19.30 29.94 -14.99
C SER A 354 -17.96 29.28 -14.67
N ARG A 355 -17.91 28.39 -13.67
CA ARG A 355 -16.75 27.56 -13.36
C ARG A 355 -16.74 26.24 -14.12
N ILE A 356 -17.86 25.83 -14.71
CA ILE A 356 -17.99 24.53 -15.37
C ILE A 356 -17.50 24.65 -16.81
N ARG A 357 -16.62 23.75 -17.22
CA ARG A 357 -16.11 23.71 -18.60
C ARG A 357 -17.26 23.39 -19.56
N VAL A 358 -17.38 24.18 -20.61
CA VAL A 358 -18.38 23.98 -21.66
C VAL A 358 -17.96 22.75 -22.48
N PRO A 359 -18.84 21.75 -22.67
CA PRO A 359 -18.57 20.62 -23.55
C PRO A 359 -18.13 21.07 -24.95
N ALA A 360 -17.18 20.36 -25.56
CA ALA A 360 -16.52 20.79 -26.80
C ALA A 360 -17.50 21.03 -27.97
N ASP A 361 -18.59 20.28 -28.01
CA ASP A 361 -19.68 20.38 -28.99
C ASP A 361 -20.63 21.57 -28.76
N LEU A 362 -20.58 22.19 -27.59
CA LEU A 362 -21.33 23.40 -27.22
C LEU A 362 -20.46 24.66 -27.16
N ALA A 363 -19.14 24.50 -27.00
CA ALA A 363 -18.21 25.60 -26.76
C ALA A 363 -17.91 26.41 -28.02
N SER A 364 -17.80 27.73 -27.88
CA SER A 364 -17.12 28.56 -28.87
C SER A 364 -15.62 28.26 -28.89
N LEU A 365 -14.92 28.62 -29.98
CA LEU A 365 -13.46 28.43 -30.07
C LEU A 365 -12.69 29.12 -28.95
N VAL A 366 -13.20 30.25 -28.44
CA VAL A 366 -12.60 30.98 -27.32
C VAL A 366 -12.79 30.24 -26.00
N GLU A 367 -13.98 29.70 -25.75
CA GLU A 367 -14.25 28.92 -24.53
C GLU A 367 -13.47 27.61 -24.55
N TYR A 368 -13.50 26.88 -25.66
CA TYR A 368 -12.82 25.61 -25.81
C TYR A 368 -11.32 25.72 -25.50
N ASN A 369 -10.62 26.67 -26.12
CA ASN A 369 -9.19 26.89 -25.85
C ASN A 369 -8.94 27.60 -24.50
N GLY A 370 -9.83 28.50 -24.12
CA GLY A 370 -9.70 29.36 -22.95
C GLY A 370 -10.10 28.71 -21.63
N GLN A 371 -10.56 27.45 -21.62
CA GLN A 371 -10.98 26.73 -20.41
C GLN A 371 -10.06 25.53 -20.05
N ALA A 372 -8.95 25.37 -20.77
CA ALA A 372 -7.97 24.29 -20.57
C ALA A 372 -6.97 24.59 -19.44
N TYR A 373 -7.46 24.77 -18.21
CA TYR A 373 -6.64 24.86 -16.98
C TYR A 373 -7.50 24.66 -15.71
N ASN A 374 -6.83 24.45 -14.56
CA ASN A 374 -7.43 24.05 -13.28
C ASN A 374 -8.39 25.05 -12.61
N TYR A 375 -8.64 26.21 -13.22
CA TYR A 375 -9.69 27.11 -12.75
C TYR A 375 -11.08 26.56 -13.10
N PHE A 376 -11.22 25.89 -14.24
CA PHE A 376 -12.49 25.33 -14.69
C PHE A 376 -12.66 23.88 -14.23
N MET A 377 -13.89 23.52 -13.95
CA MET A 377 -14.30 22.24 -13.39
C MET A 377 -14.86 21.31 -14.48
N PRO A 378 -14.64 20.00 -14.36
CA PRO A 378 -13.77 19.34 -13.37
C PRO A 378 -12.27 19.49 -13.73
N PRO A 379 -11.36 19.59 -12.75
CA PRO A 379 -9.93 19.60 -12.97
C PRO A 379 -9.40 18.16 -12.96
N LEU A 380 -9.99 17.31 -13.80
CA LEU A 380 -9.65 15.90 -13.97
C LEU A 380 -9.12 15.68 -15.39
N SER A 381 -8.32 14.63 -15.57
CA SER A 381 -7.80 14.21 -16.88
C SER A 381 -8.93 13.81 -17.83
N GLY A 382 -8.71 14.02 -19.13
CA GLY A 382 -9.70 13.89 -20.19
C GLY A 382 -9.47 12.65 -21.07
N ASN A 383 -10.12 12.61 -22.23
CA ASN A 383 -10.05 11.48 -23.15
C ASN A 383 -8.74 11.41 -23.96
N ASP A 384 -7.83 12.37 -23.78
CA ASP A 384 -6.61 12.54 -24.58
C ASP A 384 -5.34 12.59 -23.71
N GLY A 385 -5.37 11.94 -22.54
CA GLY A 385 -4.26 11.87 -21.60
C GLY A 385 -4.38 12.84 -20.43
N ASP A 386 -3.25 13.03 -19.72
CA ASP A 386 -3.19 13.81 -18.49
C ASP A 386 -3.51 15.29 -18.71
N ALA A 387 -4.29 15.86 -17.78
CA ALA A 387 -4.70 17.26 -17.77
C ALA A 387 -3.54 18.25 -17.95
N THR A 388 -3.40 18.77 -19.16
CA THR A 388 -2.26 19.61 -19.57
C THR A 388 -2.77 21.01 -19.92
N PRO A 389 -2.33 22.08 -19.20
CA PRO A 389 -2.74 23.44 -19.50
C PRO A 389 -2.56 23.78 -20.99
N THR A 390 -3.53 24.49 -21.58
CA THR A 390 -3.60 24.83 -23.02
C THR A 390 -3.95 23.69 -23.99
N ALA A 391 -4.16 22.46 -23.50
CA ALA A 391 -4.64 21.32 -24.30
C ALA A 391 -6.06 20.90 -23.86
N PRO A 392 -7.14 21.42 -24.48
CA PRO A 392 -8.52 21.24 -23.99
C PRO A 392 -8.97 19.79 -23.84
N ASP A 393 -8.60 18.91 -24.78
CA ASP A 393 -9.07 17.51 -24.80
C ASP A 393 -8.43 16.62 -23.73
N THR A 394 -7.37 17.12 -23.10
CA THR A 394 -6.73 16.47 -21.94
C THR A 394 -7.47 16.76 -20.64
N TYR A 395 -8.51 17.61 -20.64
CA TYR A 395 -9.36 17.87 -19.48
C TYR A 395 -10.73 17.22 -19.65
N LEU A 396 -11.24 16.63 -18.55
CA LEU A 396 -12.61 16.13 -18.51
C LEU A 396 -13.63 17.29 -18.63
N THR A 397 -14.70 17.05 -19.37
CA THR A 397 -15.91 17.88 -19.37
C THR A 397 -17.06 17.06 -18.79
N VAL A 398 -18.01 17.71 -18.11
CA VAL A 398 -19.32 17.09 -17.87
C VAL A 398 -19.96 16.70 -19.22
N THR A 399 -20.96 15.83 -19.19
CA THR A 399 -21.66 15.47 -20.42
C THR A 399 -22.46 16.64 -21.00
N ARG A 400 -22.80 16.56 -22.28
CA ARG A 400 -23.69 17.53 -22.95
C ARG A 400 -25.00 17.66 -22.17
N GLY A 401 -25.62 16.53 -21.81
CA GLY A 401 -26.86 16.52 -21.02
C GLY A 401 -26.71 17.19 -19.67
N GLN A 402 -25.67 16.85 -18.90
CA GLN A 402 -25.39 17.46 -17.60
C GLN A 402 -25.21 18.98 -17.71
N TYR A 403 -24.47 19.46 -18.72
CA TYR A 403 -24.25 20.89 -18.92
C TYR A 403 -25.56 21.64 -19.21
N LEU A 404 -26.41 21.12 -20.09
CA LEU A 404 -27.70 21.73 -20.41
C LEU A 404 -28.67 21.74 -19.21
N LEU A 405 -28.61 20.71 -18.35
CA LEU A 405 -29.36 20.69 -17.09
C LEU A 405 -28.87 21.79 -16.13
N LEU A 406 -27.55 21.93 -16.00
CA LEU A 406 -26.91 22.98 -15.19
C LEU A 406 -27.20 24.39 -15.73
N GLU A 407 -27.29 24.57 -17.04
CA GLU A 407 -27.66 25.84 -17.66
C GLU A 407 -29.09 26.26 -17.28
N LYS A 408 -30.06 25.35 -17.45
CA LYS A 408 -31.46 25.57 -17.06
C LYS A 408 -31.61 25.81 -15.56
N TRP A 409 -30.86 25.07 -14.74
CA TRP A 409 -30.79 25.28 -13.30
C TRP A 409 -30.28 26.69 -12.97
N ALA A 410 -29.17 27.10 -13.60
CA ALA A 410 -28.61 28.43 -13.39
C ALA A 410 -29.58 29.55 -13.79
N ASP A 411 -30.37 29.35 -14.83
CA ASP A 411 -31.41 30.28 -15.26
C ASP A 411 -32.67 30.31 -14.39
N GLY A 412 -32.80 29.42 -13.40
CA GLY A 412 -34.01 29.30 -12.57
C GLY A 412 -35.13 28.50 -13.24
N SER A 413 -34.88 27.89 -14.39
CA SER A 413 -35.84 27.06 -15.14
C SER A 413 -35.90 25.63 -14.63
N PHE A 414 -36.09 25.48 -13.31
CA PHE A 414 -36.15 24.19 -12.63
C PHE A 414 -37.19 24.21 -11.49
N VAL A 415 -37.58 23.03 -11.04
CA VAL A 415 -38.34 22.81 -9.81
C VAL A 415 -37.45 22.16 -8.77
N THR A 416 -37.62 22.49 -7.49
CA THR A 416 -36.82 21.87 -6.42
C THR A 416 -37.06 20.36 -6.34
N GLY A 417 -38.31 19.91 -6.52
CA GLY A 417 -38.68 18.51 -6.40
C GLY A 417 -38.72 18.02 -4.94
N ARG A 418 -38.69 16.70 -4.76
CA ARG A 418 -38.55 16.04 -3.45
C ARG A 418 -37.20 15.33 -3.40
N GLN A 419 -36.58 15.33 -2.22
CA GLN A 419 -35.38 14.55 -1.99
C GLN A 419 -35.69 13.06 -2.18
N PRO A 420 -34.81 12.27 -2.84
CA PRO A 420 -35.00 10.83 -2.98
C PRO A 420 -35.03 10.14 -1.62
N LYS A 421 -35.77 9.04 -1.54
CA LYS A 421 -35.74 8.15 -0.38
C LYS A 421 -34.37 7.51 -0.25
N THR A 422 -33.87 7.43 0.98
CA THR A 422 -32.62 6.73 1.31
C THR A 422 -32.91 5.34 1.85
N TYR A 423 -32.05 4.37 1.54
CA TYR A 423 -32.18 3.00 2.00
C TYR A 423 -30.87 2.51 2.57
N HIS A 424 -30.92 1.80 3.69
CA HIS A 424 -29.78 1.08 4.21
C HIS A 424 -29.70 -0.29 3.56
N TYR A 425 -28.50 -0.66 3.14
CA TYR A 425 -28.17 -1.94 2.56
C TYR A 425 -27.82 -2.95 3.65
N LYS A 426 -28.30 -4.18 3.52
CA LYS A 426 -27.85 -5.31 4.34
C LYS A 426 -27.73 -6.55 3.49
N PHE A 427 -26.61 -7.23 3.64
CA PHE A 427 -26.40 -8.56 3.09
C PHE A 427 -26.10 -9.50 4.26
N ILE A 428 -26.85 -10.58 4.36
CA ILE A 428 -26.62 -11.65 5.35
C ILE A 428 -26.40 -12.91 4.53
N ASP A 429 -25.34 -13.64 4.82
CA ASP A 429 -24.98 -14.92 4.18
C ASP A 429 -25.88 -16.09 4.64
N ASP A 430 -27.19 -15.83 4.79
CA ASP A 430 -28.20 -16.76 5.32
C ASP A 430 -29.38 -16.93 4.35
N GLY A 431 -29.08 -17.00 3.03
CA GLY A 431 -30.07 -17.32 1.99
C GLY A 431 -30.13 -16.38 0.77
N ASP A 432 -28.98 -15.90 0.29
CA ASP A 432 -28.78 -15.36 -1.06
C ASP A 432 -29.52 -14.06 -1.44
N HIS A 433 -29.83 -13.09 -0.57
CA HIS A 433 -30.41 -11.81 -1.06
C HIS A 433 -29.97 -10.56 -0.27
N PRO A 434 -29.61 -9.45 -0.96
CA PRO A 434 -29.52 -8.15 -0.33
C PRO A 434 -30.93 -7.70 0.10
N GLN A 435 -30.98 -7.07 1.26
CA GLN A 435 -32.17 -6.50 1.85
C GLN A 435 -31.97 -4.99 2.04
N TYR A 436 -33.08 -4.27 1.98
CA TYR A 436 -33.10 -2.82 2.03
C TYR A 436 -34.04 -2.35 3.12
N LYS A 437 -33.61 -1.35 3.88
CA LYS A 437 -34.40 -0.72 4.94
C LYS A 437 -34.57 0.75 4.60
N LEU A 438 -35.81 1.17 4.36
CA LEU A 438 -36.13 2.58 4.14
C LEU A 438 -35.79 3.40 5.39
N VAL A 439 -35.08 4.51 5.16
CA VAL A 439 -34.77 5.52 6.17
C VAL A 439 -35.16 6.87 5.55
N ASP A 440 -36.12 7.55 6.18
CA ASP A 440 -36.56 8.89 5.74
C ASP A 440 -36.90 9.75 6.97
N GLU A 441 -37.28 11.02 6.74
CA GLU A 441 -37.61 11.96 7.82
C GLU A 441 -38.77 11.47 8.70
N ASP A 442 -39.71 10.71 8.14
CA ASP A 442 -40.86 10.14 8.85
C ASP A 442 -40.50 8.85 9.62
N HIS A 443 -39.39 8.19 9.25
CA HIS A 443 -38.89 6.95 9.86
C HIS A 443 -37.39 7.06 10.20
N PRO A 444 -36.99 7.89 11.18
CA PRO A 444 -35.58 8.13 11.51
C PRO A 444 -34.86 6.92 12.12
N GLN A 445 -35.59 5.95 12.69
CA GLN A 445 -35.05 4.64 13.10
C GLN A 445 -35.18 3.55 12.01
N GLY A 446 -35.75 3.94 10.86
CA GLY A 446 -36.02 3.14 9.66
C GLY A 446 -37.08 2.03 9.81
N GLY A 447 -37.54 1.50 8.67
CA GLY A 447 -38.49 0.36 8.59
C GLY A 447 -37.86 -1.02 8.87
N SER A 448 -38.57 -2.10 8.57
CA SER A 448 -37.98 -3.45 8.53
C SER A 448 -37.16 -3.65 7.25
N TYR A 449 -36.08 -4.42 7.33
CA TYR A 449 -35.37 -4.87 6.12
C TYR A 449 -36.29 -5.72 5.24
N GLN A 450 -36.32 -5.41 3.95
CA GLN A 450 -37.19 -6.03 2.95
C GLN A 450 -36.37 -6.44 1.71
N LYS A 451 -36.84 -7.43 0.97
CA LYS A 451 -36.22 -7.79 -0.32
C LYS A 451 -36.47 -6.70 -1.36
N PHE A 452 -35.72 -6.73 -2.46
CA PHE A 452 -35.87 -5.79 -3.57
C PHE A 452 -37.32 -5.70 -4.07
N GLU A 453 -37.96 -6.84 -4.36
CA GLU A 453 -39.33 -6.90 -4.89
C GLU A 453 -40.42 -6.45 -3.89
N GLU A 454 -40.09 -6.42 -2.60
CA GLU A 454 -40.97 -5.92 -1.54
C GLU A 454 -40.81 -4.41 -1.35
N THR A 455 -39.59 -3.92 -1.58
CA THR A 455 -39.21 -2.50 -1.51
C THR A 455 -39.74 -1.73 -2.71
N ILE A 456 -39.49 -2.24 -3.92
CA ILE A 456 -39.96 -1.69 -5.20
C ILE A 456 -41.09 -2.57 -5.71
N LYS A 457 -42.34 -2.19 -5.42
CA LYS A 457 -43.52 -3.03 -5.70
C LYS A 457 -44.00 -3.00 -7.15
N GLU A 458 -43.79 -1.88 -7.84
CA GLU A 458 -44.20 -1.70 -9.22
C GLU A 458 -43.20 -2.40 -10.14
N VAL A 459 -43.67 -3.33 -10.98
CA VAL A 459 -42.83 -4.20 -11.81
C VAL A 459 -42.08 -3.40 -12.87
N SER A 460 -42.69 -2.36 -13.43
CA SER A 460 -42.03 -1.46 -14.39
C SER A 460 -40.90 -0.68 -13.73
N GLU A 461 -41.08 -0.26 -12.47
CA GLU A 461 -40.06 0.46 -11.71
C GLU A 461 -38.91 -0.47 -11.29
N GLN A 462 -39.19 -1.73 -10.97
CA GLN A 462 -38.15 -2.73 -10.68
C GLN A 462 -37.14 -2.83 -11.82
N VAL A 463 -37.61 -2.97 -13.06
CA VAL A 463 -36.74 -3.13 -14.24
C VAL A 463 -35.87 -1.91 -14.47
N LYS A 464 -36.41 -0.71 -14.23
CA LYS A 464 -35.65 0.54 -14.33
C LYS A 464 -34.57 0.64 -13.24
N CYS A 465 -34.91 0.28 -12.00
CA CYS A 465 -33.94 0.20 -10.91
C CYS A 465 -32.81 -0.76 -11.25
N LEU A 466 -33.14 -1.96 -11.75
CA LEU A 466 -32.18 -2.98 -12.14
C LEU A 466 -31.23 -2.51 -13.24
N ASN A 467 -31.69 -1.75 -14.24
CA ASN A 467 -30.80 -1.22 -15.28
C ASN A 467 -29.90 -0.08 -14.80
N LYS A 468 -30.36 0.74 -13.84
CA LYS A 468 -29.61 1.91 -13.37
C LYS A 468 -28.61 1.58 -12.27
N ALA A 469 -29.04 0.84 -11.24
CA ALA A 469 -28.26 0.59 -10.02
C ALA A 469 -26.83 0.05 -10.27
N PRO A 470 -26.59 -0.95 -11.16
CA PRO A 470 -25.23 -1.45 -11.37
C PRO A 470 -24.33 -0.46 -12.14
N LEU A 471 -24.91 0.41 -12.97
CA LEU A 471 -24.16 1.27 -13.89
C LEU A 471 -23.87 2.67 -13.33
N GLU A 472 -24.65 3.16 -12.37
CA GLU A 472 -24.46 4.51 -11.80
C GLU A 472 -23.17 4.64 -10.97
N TRP A 473 -22.66 3.53 -10.44
CA TRP A 473 -21.42 3.48 -9.65
C TRP A 473 -20.16 3.26 -10.50
N CYS A 474 -20.32 2.99 -11.80
CA CYS A 474 -19.24 2.72 -12.74
C CYS A 474 -18.74 3.99 -13.43
N VAL A 475 -17.51 3.98 -13.90
CA VAL A 475 -16.89 5.11 -14.61
C VAL A 475 -17.56 5.31 -15.97
N GLY A 476 -18.06 6.52 -16.23
CA GLY A 476 -18.56 6.92 -17.56
C GLY A 476 -17.59 7.80 -18.34
N GLY A 477 -16.50 8.26 -17.73
CA GLY A 477 -15.51 9.09 -18.38
C GLY A 477 -14.49 9.67 -17.39
N PRO A 478 -13.29 10.05 -17.85
CA PRO A 478 -12.77 9.85 -19.22
C PRO A 478 -12.55 8.36 -19.56
N PHE A 479 -12.37 8.03 -20.84
CA PHE A 479 -11.99 6.68 -21.30
C PHE A 479 -10.57 6.69 -21.88
N TYR A 480 -9.58 6.47 -21.00
CA TYR A 480 -8.17 6.35 -21.35
C TYR A 480 -7.47 5.25 -20.51
N PRO A 481 -7.84 3.96 -20.63
CA PRO A 481 -8.93 3.42 -21.44
C PRO A 481 -10.28 3.43 -20.70
N GLY A 482 -10.32 3.67 -19.38
CA GLY A 482 -11.50 3.53 -18.51
C GLY A 482 -11.28 2.45 -17.44
N ILE A 483 -12.32 2.09 -16.66
CA ILE A 483 -12.25 1.00 -15.66
C ILE A 483 -13.15 -0.19 -16.02
N GLU A 484 -14.48 0.00 -16.05
CA GLU A 484 -15.42 -1.10 -16.35
C GLU A 484 -15.64 -1.32 -17.86
N MET A 485 -15.61 -0.24 -18.63
CA MET A 485 -15.85 -0.20 -20.07
C MET A 485 -14.99 0.92 -20.66
N SER A 486 -14.63 0.79 -21.94
CA SER A 486 -13.87 1.82 -22.67
C SER A 486 -14.76 2.73 -23.53
N PHE A 487 -14.14 3.47 -24.45
CA PHE A 487 -14.78 4.42 -25.36
C PHE A 487 -15.88 3.81 -26.24
N VAL A 488 -16.00 2.47 -26.32
CA VAL A 488 -17.13 1.76 -26.94
C VAL A 488 -18.48 2.15 -26.33
N ALA A 489 -18.50 2.73 -25.12
CA ALA A 489 -19.69 3.34 -24.50
C ALA A 489 -20.22 4.56 -25.28
N TYR A 490 -19.38 5.21 -26.11
CA TYR A 490 -19.78 6.30 -27.02
C TYR A 490 -20.32 5.80 -28.36
N ASP A 491 -20.18 4.51 -28.69
CA ASP A 491 -20.68 3.97 -29.95
C ASP A 491 -22.11 3.45 -29.79
N LYS A 492 -23.06 4.10 -30.47
CA LYS A 492 -24.46 3.67 -30.52
C LYS A 492 -24.65 2.26 -31.08
N ASN A 493 -23.70 1.74 -31.88
CA ASN A 493 -23.78 0.39 -32.45
C ASN A 493 -23.44 -0.70 -31.43
N THR A 494 -22.76 -0.35 -30.34
CA THR A 494 -22.53 -1.23 -29.19
C THR A 494 -23.85 -1.63 -28.53
N PHE A 495 -24.86 -0.77 -28.61
CA PHE A 495 -26.14 -0.96 -27.93
C PHE A 495 -27.28 -1.30 -28.90
N HIS A 496 -28.29 -2.01 -28.39
CA HIS A 496 -29.47 -2.36 -29.14
C HIS A 496 -30.31 -1.12 -29.47
N LYS A 497 -30.82 -1.03 -30.70
CA LYS A 497 -31.52 0.18 -31.19
C LYS A 497 -32.89 0.43 -30.54
N LYS A 498 -33.52 -0.61 -29.99
CA LYS A 498 -34.89 -0.55 -29.45
C LYS A 498 -34.96 -0.68 -27.94
N TYR A 499 -33.95 -1.29 -27.32
CA TYR A 499 -34.01 -1.69 -25.92
C TYR A 499 -32.82 -1.08 -25.21
N ASP A 500 -33.09 -0.24 -24.22
CA ASP A 500 -32.08 0.54 -23.54
C ASP A 500 -31.12 -0.36 -22.75
N PHE A 501 -29.85 0.04 -22.69
CA PHE A 501 -28.75 -0.63 -21.99
C PHE A 501 -28.44 -2.06 -22.45
N ARG A 502 -29.17 -2.61 -23.43
CA ARG A 502 -28.86 -3.91 -24.04
C ARG A 502 -27.67 -3.79 -24.98
N ILE A 503 -26.73 -4.72 -24.87
CA ILE A 503 -25.65 -4.87 -25.86
C ILE A 503 -26.21 -5.44 -27.16
N ASN A 504 -25.74 -4.94 -28.29
CA ASN A 504 -26.09 -5.42 -29.61
C ASN A 504 -25.35 -6.73 -29.93
N SER A 505 -25.91 -7.85 -29.49
CA SER A 505 -25.31 -9.18 -29.67
C SER A 505 -25.24 -9.68 -31.12
N ASP A 506 -25.79 -8.93 -32.08
CA ASP A 506 -25.62 -9.23 -33.51
C ASP A 506 -24.25 -8.79 -34.05
N VAL A 507 -23.57 -7.88 -33.33
CA VAL A 507 -22.29 -7.27 -33.72
C VAL A 507 -21.21 -7.45 -32.65
N ILE A 508 -21.60 -7.49 -31.37
CA ILE A 508 -20.69 -7.63 -30.24
C ILE A 508 -20.67 -9.08 -29.76
N GLU A 509 -19.49 -9.67 -29.69
CA GLU A 509 -19.25 -10.99 -29.12
C GLU A 509 -18.72 -10.88 -27.67
N PRO A 510 -18.86 -11.95 -26.84
CA PRO A 510 -18.22 -12.00 -25.53
C PRO A 510 -16.74 -11.63 -25.59
N GLY A 511 -16.31 -10.72 -24.72
CA GLY A 511 -14.92 -10.28 -24.62
C GLY A 511 -14.59 -9.06 -25.49
N ASP A 512 -15.48 -8.62 -26.38
CA ASP A 512 -15.20 -7.47 -27.26
C ASP A 512 -15.24 -6.14 -26.49
N ILE A 513 -16.05 -6.06 -25.42
CA ILE A 513 -16.16 -4.84 -24.62
C ILE A 513 -14.89 -4.63 -23.79
N ASN A 514 -14.37 -5.69 -23.18
CA ASN A 514 -13.20 -5.62 -22.31
C ASN A 514 -11.87 -5.63 -23.07
N ALA A 515 -11.88 -5.96 -24.37
CA ALA A 515 -10.69 -6.12 -25.19
C ALA A 515 -9.81 -4.86 -25.26
N TYR A 516 -10.44 -3.68 -25.20
CA TYR A 516 -9.79 -2.36 -25.28
C TYR A 516 -9.12 -1.94 -23.96
N MET A 517 -9.44 -2.60 -22.86
CA MET A 517 -8.89 -2.27 -21.55
C MET A 517 -7.40 -2.66 -21.45
N ALA A 518 -6.73 -2.16 -20.44
CA ALA A 518 -5.36 -2.52 -20.12
C ALA A 518 -5.18 -4.02 -19.85
N VAL A 519 -4.05 -4.56 -20.29
CA VAL A 519 -3.59 -5.91 -19.93
C VAL A 519 -2.19 -5.83 -19.31
N PRO A 520 -2.01 -6.23 -18.04
CA PRO A 520 -3.08 -6.55 -17.08
C PRO A 520 -3.77 -5.27 -16.55
N TRP A 521 -5.02 -5.37 -16.09
CA TRP A 521 -5.77 -4.21 -15.54
C TRP A 521 -5.08 -3.50 -14.36
N GLN A 522 -4.27 -4.22 -13.58
CA GLN A 522 -3.55 -3.66 -12.43
C GLN A 522 -2.52 -2.59 -12.82
N ALA A 523 -1.97 -2.64 -14.04
CA ALA A 523 -1.03 -1.62 -14.50
C ALA A 523 -1.71 -0.26 -14.61
N ASP A 524 -2.82 -0.20 -15.36
CA ASP A 524 -3.68 0.97 -15.47
C ASP A 524 -4.21 1.43 -14.10
N PHE A 525 -4.66 0.50 -13.26
CA PHE A 525 -5.17 0.82 -11.93
C PHE A 525 -4.12 1.48 -11.01
N TYR A 526 -2.83 1.12 -11.18
CA TYR A 526 -1.75 1.78 -10.47
C TYR A 526 -1.43 3.15 -11.04
N GLU A 527 -1.31 3.27 -12.37
CA GLU A 527 -0.91 4.52 -13.05
C GLU A 527 -2.00 5.60 -13.05
N CYS A 528 -3.27 5.22 -12.87
CA CYS A 528 -4.38 6.15 -12.73
C CYS A 528 -4.44 6.81 -11.34
N ASN A 529 -3.28 7.33 -10.88
CA ASN A 529 -3.05 7.84 -9.53
C ASN A 529 -3.08 9.36 -9.40
N THR A 530 -3.29 10.06 -10.51
CA THR A 530 -3.39 11.52 -10.55
C THR A 530 -4.61 11.98 -11.37
N HIS A 531 -5.71 12.30 -10.69
CA HIS A 531 -6.83 13.06 -11.29
C HIS A 531 -7.60 12.33 -12.40
N TRP A 532 -7.55 11.00 -12.45
CA TRP A 532 -8.30 10.17 -13.41
C TRP A 532 -9.66 9.75 -12.85
N TRP A 533 -9.70 8.68 -12.03
CA TRP A 533 -10.94 8.10 -11.49
C TRP A 533 -10.90 7.91 -9.96
N PRO A 534 -10.76 8.98 -9.17
CA PRO A 534 -10.56 8.89 -7.72
C PRO A 534 -11.72 8.20 -6.97
N ALA A 535 -12.94 8.26 -7.52
CA ALA A 535 -14.13 7.60 -6.96
C ALA A 535 -14.17 6.08 -7.20
N GLN A 536 -13.31 5.56 -8.07
CA GLN A 536 -13.18 4.13 -8.37
C GLN A 536 -11.90 3.56 -7.75
N ARG A 537 -10.81 4.32 -7.89
CA ARG A 537 -9.46 4.08 -7.38
C ARG A 537 -9.01 5.35 -6.64
N PRO A 538 -9.01 5.39 -5.30
CA PRO A 538 -8.64 6.59 -4.54
C PRO A 538 -7.20 7.06 -4.80
N ASP A 539 -6.95 8.36 -4.86
CA ASP A 539 -5.59 8.93 -4.88
C ASP A 539 -5.04 9.01 -3.45
N ILE A 540 -5.89 9.52 -2.55
CA ILE A 540 -5.61 9.69 -1.15
C ILE A 540 -6.73 9.07 -0.30
N ALA A 541 -6.45 8.82 0.96
CA ALA A 541 -7.42 8.32 1.92
C ALA A 541 -7.07 8.72 3.35
N ILE A 542 -8.06 8.73 4.24
CA ILE A 542 -7.85 8.94 5.67
C ILE A 542 -7.87 7.57 6.36
N PRO A 543 -6.78 7.11 7.00
CA PRO A 543 -6.79 5.88 7.78
C PRO A 543 -7.84 5.93 8.89
N TYR A 544 -8.51 4.80 9.16
CA TYR A 544 -9.54 4.72 10.21
C TYR A 544 -9.03 5.12 11.60
N THR A 545 -7.75 4.89 11.88
CA THR A 545 -7.07 5.31 13.12
C THR A 545 -7.14 6.80 13.43
N ASN A 546 -7.47 7.65 12.45
CA ASN A 546 -7.64 9.09 12.63
C ASN A 546 -9.08 9.52 13.00
N GLU A 547 -10.04 8.60 13.18
CA GLU A 547 -11.44 8.92 13.49
C GLU A 547 -11.59 9.82 14.72
N GLN A 548 -10.98 9.44 15.85
CA GLN A 548 -11.07 10.18 17.11
C GLN A 548 -10.46 11.58 17.03
N ASP A 549 -9.36 11.73 16.29
CA ASP A 549 -8.73 13.02 16.03
C ASP A 549 -9.64 13.92 15.18
N ILE A 550 -10.33 13.37 14.19
CA ILE A 550 -11.27 14.10 13.34
C ILE A 550 -12.49 14.55 14.13
N ILE A 551 -13.05 13.70 15.01
CA ILE A 551 -14.15 14.07 15.90
C ILE A 551 -13.74 15.27 16.77
N LYS A 552 -12.50 15.27 17.29
CA LYS A 552 -12.03 16.29 18.22
C LYS A 552 -11.58 17.59 17.56
N TYR A 553 -10.91 17.51 16.40
CA TYR A 553 -10.22 18.65 15.78
C TYR A 553 -10.72 19.01 14.38
N GLY A 554 -11.69 18.26 13.85
CA GLY A 554 -12.15 18.37 12.47
C GLY A 554 -11.15 17.78 11.47
N VAL A 555 -11.55 17.71 10.20
CA VAL A 555 -10.73 17.17 9.11
C VAL A 555 -9.60 18.13 8.73
N LYS A 556 -8.37 17.62 8.66
CA LYS A 556 -7.15 18.34 8.25
C LYS A 556 -6.45 17.61 7.11
N LEU A 557 -5.69 18.36 6.31
CA LEU A 557 -4.98 17.81 5.15
C LEU A 557 -3.95 16.74 5.55
N ASP A 558 -3.26 16.91 6.68
CA ASP A 558 -2.19 16.01 7.13
C ASP A 558 -2.67 14.59 7.51
N TYR A 559 -3.99 14.41 7.67
CA TYR A 559 -4.62 13.10 7.91
C TYR A 559 -4.74 12.27 6.64
N PHE A 560 -4.75 12.89 5.47
CA PHE A 560 -4.77 12.17 4.21
C PHE A 560 -3.41 11.57 3.93
N LYS A 561 -3.41 10.30 3.51
CA LYS A 561 -2.25 9.54 3.06
C LYS A 561 -2.50 9.08 1.64
N GLU A 562 -1.42 8.86 0.88
CA GLU A 562 -1.53 8.19 -0.41
C GLU A 562 -2.18 6.80 -0.21
N TRP A 563 -3.15 6.48 -1.05
CA TRP A 563 -3.87 5.21 -0.94
C TRP A 563 -2.98 4.01 -1.33
N THR A 564 -2.13 4.19 -2.34
CA THR A 564 -1.10 3.21 -2.76
C THR A 564 0.19 3.24 -1.96
N ARG A 565 0.21 3.96 -0.81
CA ARG A 565 1.42 4.07 0.03
C ARG A 565 2.06 2.70 0.27
N GLY A 566 3.38 2.66 0.04
CA GLY A 566 4.16 1.44 0.13
C GLY A 566 4.37 0.70 -1.19
N PHE A 567 3.82 1.20 -2.28
CA PHE A 567 4.24 0.77 -3.63
C PHE A 567 5.35 1.70 -4.14
N ARG A 568 6.14 1.21 -5.10
CA ARG A 568 7.18 1.96 -5.81
C ARG A 568 6.60 2.88 -6.87
N ASN A 569 7.18 4.05 -7.03
CA ASN A 569 6.88 4.92 -8.17
C ASN A 569 7.31 4.29 -9.50
N ASN A 570 6.65 4.70 -10.58
CA ASN A 570 7.02 4.35 -11.95
C ASN A 570 7.82 5.48 -12.64
N ASP A 571 8.56 6.28 -11.88
CA ASP A 571 9.40 7.38 -12.39
C ASP A 571 10.68 6.82 -13.05
N VAL A 572 10.50 5.99 -14.07
CA VAL A 572 11.54 5.28 -14.83
C VAL A 572 11.47 5.67 -16.31
N SER A 573 12.51 5.37 -17.09
CA SER A 573 12.53 5.73 -18.51
C SER A 573 11.50 4.91 -19.30
N GLU A 574 11.06 5.43 -20.45
CA GLU A 574 10.16 4.70 -21.34
C GLU A 574 10.78 3.36 -21.76
N GLY A 575 10.01 2.27 -21.60
CA GLY A 575 10.48 0.90 -21.85
C GLY A 575 11.09 0.21 -20.63
N ASP A 576 11.32 0.92 -19.52
CA ASP A 576 11.81 0.32 -18.28
C ASP A 576 10.66 -0.37 -17.51
N PRO A 577 10.95 -1.43 -16.72
CA PRO A 577 9.97 -2.06 -15.85
C PRO A 577 9.32 -1.07 -14.89
N LYS A 578 8.00 -0.97 -14.98
CA LYS A 578 7.15 -0.18 -14.09
C LYS A 578 6.80 -0.97 -12.85
N TRP A 579 7.62 -0.80 -11.84
CA TRP A 579 7.60 -1.63 -10.64
C TRP A 579 6.37 -1.47 -9.76
N GLY A 580 5.78 -0.28 -9.67
CA GLY A 580 4.51 -0.07 -8.97
C GLY A 580 3.36 -0.84 -9.61
N ASN A 581 3.38 -0.99 -10.95
CA ASN A 581 2.41 -1.83 -11.67
C ASN A 581 2.56 -3.30 -11.28
N MET A 582 3.81 -3.78 -11.19
CA MET A 582 4.12 -5.15 -10.77
C MET A 582 3.68 -5.43 -9.32
N GLU A 583 3.73 -4.43 -8.45
CA GLU A 583 3.24 -4.53 -7.08
C GLU A 583 1.72 -4.53 -6.99
N MET A 584 1.05 -3.71 -7.80
CA MET A 584 -0.40 -3.76 -7.91
C MET A 584 -0.87 -5.15 -8.37
N VAL A 585 -0.18 -5.81 -9.31
CA VAL A 585 -0.46 -7.20 -9.67
C VAL A 585 -0.41 -8.14 -8.46
N ARG A 586 0.52 -7.94 -7.52
CA ARG A 586 0.79 -8.86 -6.39
C ARG A 586 0.02 -8.53 -5.10
N ALA A 587 -0.42 -7.28 -4.94
CA ALA A 587 -0.86 -6.76 -3.66
C ALA A 587 -2.10 -5.85 -3.73
N TRP A 588 -2.80 -5.78 -4.86
CA TRP A 588 -4.05 -5.00 -4.97
C TRP A 588 -5.07 -5.38 -3.88
N ASP A 589 -5.13 -6.66 -3.50
CA ASP A 589 -6.03 -7.21 -2.49
C ASP A 589 -5.69 -6.75 -1.05
N ARG A 590 -4.51 -6.15 -0.85
CA ARG A 590 -4.04 -5.67 0.46
C ARG A 590 -4.43 -4.21 0.72
N LEU A 591 -4.78 -3.45 -0.32
CA LEU A 591 -5.21 -2.05 -0.19
C LEU A 591 -6.56 -1.95 0.54
N GLY A 592 -6.80 -0.85 1.26
CA GLY A 592 -8.01 -0.66 2.05
C GLY A 592 -9.19 -0.11 1.24
N PHE A 593 -10.41 -0.35 1.73
CA PHE A 593 -11.65 0.20 1.16
C PHE A 593 -12.02 1.51 1.86
N ILE A 594 -12.57 2.45 1.11
CA ILE A 594 -13.03 3.75 1.58
C ILE A 594 -14.52 3.66 1.90
N VAL A 595 -14.84 3.59 3.19
CA VAL A 595 -16.19 3.37 3.70
C VAL A 595 -16.75 4.62 4.36
N GLU A 596 -18.04 4.86 4.18
CA GLU A 596 -18.76 5.98 4.80
C GLU A 596 -19.10 5.63 6.26
N LYS A 597 -18.73 6.49 7.21
CA LYS A 597 -19.09 6.37 8.63
C LYS A 597 -19.71 7.66 9.14
N GLN A 598 -20.71 7.52 10.02
CA GLN A 598 -21.28 8.64 10.76
C GLN A 598 -20.37 8.96 11.94
N LEU A 599 -19.86 10.20 12.02
CA LEU A 599 -19.01 10.59 13.14
C LEU A 599 -19.85 10.72 14.42
N GLU A 600 -19.43 10.03 15.48
CA GLU A 600 -20.14 9.96 16.76
C GLU A 600 -20.45 11.36 17.31
N GLY A 601 -21.70 11.56 17.76
CA GLY A 601 -22.14 12.84 18.31
C GLY A 601 -22.35 13.96 17.28
N THR A 602 -22.23 13.69 15.97
CA THR A 602 -22.43 14.69 14.90
C THR A 602 -23.41 14.22 13.83
N GLN A 603 -23.91 15.15 13.00
CA GLN A 603 -24.63 14.82 11.76
C GLN A 603 -23.71 14.64 10.55
N THR A 604 -22.39 14.75 10.73
CA THR A 604 -21.42 14.67 9.64
C THR A 604 -21.04 13.22 9.34
N LYS A 605 -21.14 12.86 8.06
CA LYS A 605 -20.58 11.63 7.51
C LYS A 605 -19.15 11.89 7.01
N ALA A 606 -18.24 10.97 7.30
CA ALA A 606 -16.85 10.99 6.86
C ALA A 606 -16.50 9.67 6.17
N PHE A 607 -15.44 9.69 5.37
CA PHE A 607 -14.97 8.50 4.66
C PHE A 607 -13.59 8.11 5.18
N PHE A 608 -13.45 6.82 5.52
CA PHE A 608 -12.22 6.27 6.09
C PHE A 608 -11.75 5.06 5.31
N GLU A 609 -10.44 4.91 5.19
CA GLU A 609 -9.82 3.67 4.76
C GLU A 609 -9.88 2.63 5.88
N THR A 610 -10.58 1.54 5.61
CA THR A 610 -10.69 0.36 6.47
C THR A 610 -10.17 -0.87 5.76
N GLU A 611 -9.98 -1.96 6.50
CA GLU A 611 -9.64 -3.29 5.94
C GLU A 611 -8.33 -3.28 5.12
N ARG A 612 -7.40 -2.35 5.38
CA ARG A 612 -6.06 -2.36 4.77
C ARG A 612 -5.22 -3.44 5.45
N ASN A 613 -4.68 -4.36 4.67
CA ASN A 613 -3.80 -5.41 5.18
C ASN A 613 -2.34 -4.99 5.10
N ASN A 614 -1.50 -5.68 5.85
CA ASN A 614 -0.05 -5.53 5.74
C ASN A 614 0.42 -5.92 4.32
N LEU A 615 1.14 -5.03 3.64
CA LEU A 615 1.69 -5.27 2.30
C LEU A 615 2.72 -6.39 2.23
N TYR A 616 3.14 -6.99 3.35
CA TYR A 616 4.04 -8.15 3.41
C TYR A 616 3.42 -9.41 4.02
N LYS A 617 2.10 -9.43 4.27
CA LYS A 617 1.40 -10.57 4.94
C LYS A 617 1.91 -10.90 6.35
N ILE A 618 2.40 -9.91 7.11
CA ILE A 618 2.56 -10.10 8.56
C ILE A 618 1.15 -10.27 9.13
N ALA A 619 0.81 -11.47 9.58
CA ALA A 619 -0.49 -11.76 10.20
C ALA A 619 -0.69 -10.95 11.49
N ASP A 620 -1.94 -10.76 11.90
CA ASP A 620 -2.28 -9.99 13.10
C ASP A 620 -1.62 -10.62 14.34
N HIS A 621 -0.70 -9.88 14.96
CA HIS A 621 0.07 -10.32 16.12
C HIS A 621 -0.83 -10.78 17.29
N LYS A 622 -2.10 -10.35 17.41
CA LYS A 622 -3.06 -10.82 18.44
C LYS A 622 -3.50 -12.25 18.14
N ILE A 623 -3.91 -12.48 16.89
CA ILE A 623 -4.28 -13.81 16.39
C ILE A 623 -3.08 -14.75 16.47
N ILE A 624 -1.89 -14.30 16.06
CA ILE A 624 -0.68 -15.10 16.18
C ILE A 624 -0.34 -15.34 17.66
N LYS A 625 -0.56 -14.38 18.57
CA LYS A 625 -0.36 -14.65 20.00
C LYS A 625 -1.33 -15.71 20.50
N ASP A 626 -2.62 -15.63 20.20
CA ASP A 626 -3.60 -16.51 20.84
C ASP A 626 -3.71 -17.91 20.19
N GLU A 627 -3.47 -18.03 18.87
CA GLU A 627 -3.57 -19.28 18.10
C GLU A 627 -2.35 -19.56 17.19
N ALA A 628 -1.12 -19.21 17.64
CA ALA A 628 0.10 -19.38 16.85
C ALA A 628 0.33 -20.81 16.32
N THR A 629 0.76 -20.93 15.06
CA THR A 629 1.27 -22.17 14.47
C THR A 629 2.76 -22.07 14.10
N LEU A 630 3.40 -23.22 13.83
CA LEU A 630 4.78 -23.26 13.32
C LEU A 630 4.92 -22.58 11.95
N ASP A 631 3.86 -22.57 11.13
CA ASP A 631 3.87 -21.91 9.83
C ASP A 631 3.80 -20.39 9.99
N ASP A 632 3.04 -19.87 10.96
CA ASP A 632 3.04 -18.43 11.31
C ASP A 632 4.42 -17.98 11.81
N LEU A 633 5.04 -18.78 12.68
CA LEU A 633 6.41 -18.52 13.15
C LEU A 633 7.42 -18.52 12.00
N TYR A 634 7.28 -19.46 11.06
CA TYR A 634 8.15 -19.53 9.89
C TYR A 634 7.99 -18.29 8.99
N GLU A 635 6.77 -17.83 8.71
CA GLU A 635 6.54 -16.63 7.91
C GLU A 635 7.09 -15.36 8.59
N LEU A 636 6.94 -15.22 9.91
CA LEU A 636 7.56 -14.10 10.65
C LEU A 636 9.09 -14.15 10.59
N LEU A 637 9.68 -15.33 10.70
CA LEU A 637 11.13 -15.50 10.55
C LEU A 637 11.60 -15.24 9.11
N ARG A 638 10.80 -15.56 8.09
CA ARG A 638 11.09 -15.17 6.70
C ARG A 638 11.08 -13.67 6.55
N ILE A 639 10.11 -12.98 7.15
CA ILE A 639 10.03 -11.51 7.12
C ILE A 639 11.20 -10.89 7.85
N ALA A 640 11.56 -11.37 9.05
CA ALA A 640 12.76 -10.93 9.75
C ALA A 640 14.00 -11.13 8.87
N LEU A 641 14.16 -12.28 8.22
CA LEU A 641 15.27 -12.52 7.30
C LEU A 641 15.26 -11.53 6.12
N MET A 642 14.08 -11.22 5.57
CA MET A 642 13.95 -10.20 4.51
C MET A 642 14.32 -8.81 4.99
N VAL A 643 13.99 -8.44 6.23
CA VAL A 643 14.36 -7.14 6.83
C VAL A 643 15.88 -7.01 6.87
N GLU A 644 16.57 -7.96 7.50
CA GLU A 644 18.05 -7.96 7.61
C GLU A 644 18.73 -7.96 6.23
N LEU A 645 18.16 -8.67 5.24
CA LEU A 645 18.69 -8.67 3.88
C LEU A 645 18.41 -7.37 3.11
N SER A 646 17.36 -6.61 3.50
CA SER A 646 16.95 -5.36 2.85
C SER A 646 17.71 -4.12 3.36
N THR A 647 18.38 -4.21 4.51
CA THR A 647 19.18 -3.12 5.11
C THR A 647 20.64 -3.16 4.62
N ILE A 648 21.18 -4.34 4.33
CA ILE A 648 22.60 -4.54 3.94
C ILE A 648 22.97 -3.79 2.64
N PRO A 649 22.23 -3.92 1.51
CA PRO A 649 22.60 -3.27 0.25
C PRO A 649 22.64 -1.74 0.31
N PRO A 650 21.65 -1.02 0.90
CA PRO A 650 21.73 0.42 1.11
C PRO A 650 22.97 0.85 1.88
N TYR A 651 23.31 0.12 2.97
CA TYR A 651 24.50 0.41 3.76
C TYR A 651 25.78 0.22 2.95
N LEU A 652 25.88 -0.89 2.20
CA LEU A 652 27.04 -1.15 1.35
C LEU A 652 27.13 -0.17 0.16
N TYR A 653 26.02 0.21 -0.43
CA TYR A 653 25.98 1.20 -1.52
C TYR A 653 26.49 2.57 -1.05
N ALA A 654 25.96 3.04 0.08
CA ALA A 654 26.43 4.25 0.75
C ALA A 654 27.93 4.15 1.09
N LEU A 655 28.39 3.00 1.62
CA LEU A 655 29.81 2.73 1.88
C LEU A 655 30.68 2.87 0.63
N TYR A 656 30.25 2.33 -0.52
CA TYR A 656 31.01 2.40 -1.77
C TYR A 656 31.02 3.80 -2.39
N SER A 657 30.02 4.63 -2.09
CA SER A 657 29.98 6.02 -2.54
C SER A 657 31.04 6.93 -1.89
N ILE A 658 31.63 6.54 -0.75
CA ILE A 658 32.60 7.37 -0.03
C ILE A 658 34.01 7.19 -0.62
N LYS A 659 34.65 8.31 -0.99
CA LYS A 659 36.03 8.29 -1.50
C LYS A 659 37.01 7.92 -0.38
N PRO A 660 37.90 6.92 -0.61
CA PRO A 660 38.89 6.52 0.38
C PRO A 660 39.98 7.58 0.57
N GLY A 661 40.68 7.54 1.72
CA GLY A 661 41.86 8.38 1.97
C GLY A 661 41.56 9.74 2.60
N THR A 662 40.33 9.95 3.09
CA THR A 662 39.93 11.13 3.85
C THR A 662 39.68 10.77 5.31
N LYS A 663 40.01 11.68 6.24
CA LYS A 663 39.99 11.39 7.68
C LYS A 663 38.59 11.01 8.18
N ILE A 664 37.57 11.78 7.81
CA ILE A 664 36.18 11.51 8.21
C ILE A 664 35.61 10.40 7.32
N GLY A 665 35.90 10.40 6.01
CA GLY A 665 35.42 9.36 5.10
C GLY A 665 35.85 7.95 5.50
N ASP A 666 37.11 7.71 5.85
CA ASP A 666 37.58 6.39 6.27
C ASP A 666 36.98 5.94 7.61
N LYS A 667 36.70 6.89 8.52
CA LYS A 667 35.99 6.63 9.78
C LYS A 667 34.55 6.18 9.52
N VAL A 668 33.78 6.96 8.75
CA VAL A 668 32.39 6.64 8.39
C VAL A 668 32.32 5.32 7.63
N ARG A 669 33.25 5.07 6.68
CA ARG A 669 33.34 3.78 5.97
C ARG A 669 33.56 2.60 6.90
N SER A 670 34.39 2.76 7.94
CA SER A 670 34.61 1.69 8.92
C SER A 670 33.35 1.41 9.73
N GLN A 671 32.60 2.46 10.09
CA GLN A 671 31.36 2.36 10.86
C GLN A 671 30.23 1.71 10.06
N ILE A 672 29.96 2.18 8.84
CA ILE A 672 28.93 1.59 7.97
C ILE A 672 29.26 0.12 7.65
N ARG A 673 30.54 -0.21 7.41
CA ARG A 673 30.95 -1.61 7.19
C ARG A 673 30.74 -2.47 8.42
N HIS A 674 30.94 -1.91 9.62
CA HIS A 674 30.72 -2.63 10.87
C HIS A 674 29.24 -3.00 11.01
N VAL A 675 28.34 -2.02 10.85
CA VAL A 675 26.88 -2.24 10.87
C VAL A 675 26.45 -3.27 9.83
N ALA A 676 26.86 -3.12 8.56
CA ALA A 676 26.51 -4.08 7.51
C ALA A 676 27.01 -5.52 7.79
N ALA A 677 28.10 -5.68 8.56
CA ALA A 677 28.57 -6.99 8.99
C ALA A 677 27.73 -7.56 10.14
N GLU A 678 27.22 -6.70 11.03
CA GLU A 678 26.30 -7.07 12.11
C GLU A 678 24.92 -7.45 11.56
N GLU A 679 24.36 -6.72 10.59
CA GLU A 679 23.12 -7.12 9.87
C GLU A 679 23.25 -8.51 9.20
N MET A 680 24.42 -8.82 8.64
CA MET A 680 24.67 -10.16 8.08
C MET A 680 24.76 -11.24 9.17
N LEU A 681 25.25 -10.89 10.36
CA LEU A 681 25.18 -11.76 11.54
C LEU A 681 23.73 -11.96 11.97
N HIS A 682 22.91 -10.91 11.97
CA HIS A 682 21.48 -10.97 12.31
C HIS A 682 20.73 -11.88 11.33
N ALA A 683 20.91 -11.70 10.02
CA ALA A 683 20.37 -12.61 8.99
C ALA A 683 20.79 -14.08 9.22
N SER A 684 22.04 -14.30 9.64
CA SER A 684 22.55 -15.65 9.95
C SER A 684 21.92 -16.25 11.20
N LEU A 685 21.64 -15.43 12.23
CA LEU A 685 20.93 -15.85 13.44
C LEU A 685 19.46 -16.18 13.12
N VAL A 686 18.79 -15.38 12.29
CA VAL A 686 17.43 -15.68 11.81
C VAL A 686 17.40 -16.99 11.02
N ALA A 687 18.37 -17.22 10.14
CA ALA A 687 18.48 -18.49 9.42
C ALA A 687 18.69 -19.69 10.36
N ASN A 688 19.42 -19.52 11.47
CA ASN A 688 19.51 -20.55 12.52
C ASN A 688 18.17 -20.77 13.23
N LEU A 689 17.39 -19.72 13.52
CA LEU A 689 16.04 -19.82 14.08
C LEU A 689 15.09 -20.60 13.14
N ILE A 690 15.16 -20.34 11.83
CA ILE A 690 14.39 -21.07 10.80
C ILE A 690 14.77 -22.56 10.78
N VAL A 691 16.06 -22.88 10.79
CA VAL A 691 16.51 -24.28 10.81
C VAL A 691 16.12 -24.98 12.11
N ALA A 692 16.17 -24.28 13.25
CA ALA A 692 15.77 -24.83 14.54
C ALA A 692 14.34 -25.38 14.55
N ILE A 693 13.39 -24.70 13.89
CA ILE A 693 12.01 -25.17 13.77
C ILE A 693 11.81 -26.24 12.67
N GLY A 694 12.90 -26.75 12.09
CA GLY A 694 12.86 -27.80 11.06
C GLY A 694 12.51 -27.30 9.66
N ARG A 695 12.58 -25.99 9.40
CA ARG A 695 12.36 -25.38 8.09
C ARG A 695 13.70 -25.02 7.43
N GLN A 696 13.65 -24.47 6.22
CA GLN A 696 14.84 -24.13 5.44
C GLN A 696 14.85 -22.63 5.10
N PRO A 697 15.92 -21.88 5.40
CA PRO A 697 16.02 -20.48 5.04
C PRO A 697 16.20 -20.36 3.52
N THR A 698 15.45 -19.44 2.92
CA THR A 698 15.56 -19.11 1.50
C THR A 698 16.25 -17.75 1.41
N PHE A 699 17.37 -17.69 0.68
CA PHE A 699 18.11 -16.44 0.43
C PHE A 699 18.07 -16.07 -1.06
N TYR A 700 18.13 -17.07 -1.93
CA TYR A 700 18.08 -16.88 -3.39
C TYR A 700 16.68 -17.18 -3.90
N SER A 701 15.90 -16.10 -4.07
CA SER A 701 14.67 -16.08 -4.84
C SER A 701 14.38 -14.65 -5.26
N ARG A 702 13.51 -14.46 -6.27
CA ARG A 702 13.06 -13.13 -6.69
C ARG A 702 12.22 -12.41 -5.61
N GLU A 703 11.77 -13.14 -4.59
CA GLU A 703 11.03 -12.60 -3.44
C GLU A 703 11.95 -12.14 -2.30
N MET A 704 13.03 -12.88 -2.04
CA MET A 704 13.96 -12.62 -0.92
C MET A 704 15.05 -11.62 -1.26
N ILE A 705 15.49 -11.57 -2.53
CA ILE A 705 16.49 -10.60 -2.96
C ILE A 705 15.78 -9.24 -3.14
N PRO A 706 16.09 -8.24 -2.29
CA PRO A 706 15.43 -6.95 -2.34
C PRO A 706 15.80 -6.22 -3.64
N PHE A 707 14.84 -5.51 -4.20
CA PHE A 707 15.09 -4.48 -5.20
C PHE A 707 15.25 -3.14 -4.50
N TYR A 708 15.60 -2.06 -5.21
CA TYR A 708 15.58 -0.71 -4.65
C TYR A 708 15.05 0.31 -5.67
N PRO A 709 14.33 1.35 -5.23
CA PRO A 709 13.95 1.58 -3.83
C PRO A 709 12.90 0.56 -3.36
N ASN A 710 12.98 0.14 -2.10
CA ASN A 710 12.12 -0.90 -1.54
C ASN A 710 11.60 -0.48 -0.18
N PRO A 711 10.30 -0.65 0.09
CA PRO A 711 9.81 -0.40 1.42
C PRO A 711 10.32 -1.48 2.37
N LEU A 712 10.65 -1.08 3.60
CA LEU A 712 11.23 -2.00 4.56
C LEU A 712 10.13 -2.93 5.16
N PRO A 713 10.29 -4.28 5.14
CA PRO A 713 9.23 -5.22 5.52
C PRO A 713 8.90 -5.27 7.02
N HIS A 714 8.09 -4.34 7.54
CA HIS A 714 7.38 -4.42 8.85
C HIS A 714 6.70 -3.10 9.23
N PHE A 715 7.10 -1.97 8.63
CA PHE A 715 6.53 -0.65 8.92
C PHE A 715 5.09 -0.52 8.37
N GLN A 716 4.07 -0.64 9.24
CA GLN A 716 2.65 -0.68 8.85
C GLN A 716 2.02 0.69 8.49
N GLN A 717 2.53 1.81 9.03
CA GLN A 717 1.94 3.14 8.80
C GLN A 717 2.91 4.08 8.09
N GLY A 718 2.95 3.97 6.76
CA GLY A 718 3.65 4.93 5.89
C GLY A 718 4.97 4.45 5.31
N MET A 719 5.30 3.16 5.48
CA MET A 719 6.38 2.40 4.80
C MET A 719 7.63 3.22 4.48
N LEU A 720 8.67 3.07 5.33
CA LEU A 720 9.97 3.68 5.07
C LEU A 720 10.53 3.13 3.75
N MET A 721 10.44 3.93 2.68
CA MET A 721 11.07 3.63 1.41
C MET A 721 12.58 3.78 1.55
N VAL A 722 13.30 2.70 1.30
CA VAL A 722 14.75 2.64 1.38
C VAL A 722 15.32 2.70 -0.02
N HIS A 723 16.25 3.64 -0.24
CA HIS A 723 16.89 3.90 -1.54
C HIS A 723 18.37 3.46 -1.51
N LEU A 724 18.93 3.10 -2.67
CA LEU A 724 20.37 3.02 -2.89
C LEU A 724 20.90 4.42 -3.24
N SER A 725 21.40 5.13 -2.24
CA SER A 725 21.91 6.50 -2.40
C SER A 725 23.29 6.68 -1.78
N LYS A 726 23.98 7.73 -2.23
CA LYS A 726 25.28 8.14 -1.67
C LYS A 726 25.16 8.47 -0.17
N ALA A 727 26.25 8.32 0.57
CA ALA A 727 26.28 8.53 2.03
C ALA A 727 26.23 10.02 2.45
N ASP A 728 25.17 10.75 2.09
CA ASP A 728 24.91 12.12 2.51
C ASP A 728 24.01 12.21 3.77
N GLU A 729 23.75 13.43 4.25
CA GLU A 729 22.95 13.65 5.48
C GLU A 729 21.54 13.04 5.37
N THR A 730 20.92 13.11 4.19
CA THR A 730 19.58 12.57 3.93
C THR A 730 19.55 11.06 4.00
N THR A 731 20.54 10.39 3.38
CA THR A 731 20.64 8.93 3.37
C THR A 731 20.94 8.39 4.77
N LEU A 732 21.83 9.07 5.52
CA LEU A 732 22.10 8.71 6.91
C LEU A 732 20.87 8.94 7.82
N ASP A 733 20.02 9.93 7.52
CA ASP A 733 18.73 10.09 8.22
C ASP A 733 17.77 8.93 7.97
N THR A 734 17.77 8.37 6.76
CA THR A 734 17.02 7.14 6.47
C THR A 734 17.56 5.98 7.28
N PHE A 735 18.88 5.80 7.38
CA PHE A 735 19.47 4.73 8.20
C PHE A 735 19.13 4.88 9.69
N ILE A 736 19.13 6.12 10.21
CA ILE A 736 18.69 6.41 11.58
C ILE A 736 17.22 6.03 11.80
N LYS A 737 16.36 6.21 10.79
CA LYS A 737 14.94 5.82 10.87
C LYS A 737 14.75 4.30 10.81
N ILE A 738 15.57 3.59 10.04
CA ILE A 738 15.56 2.12 9.98
C ILE A 738 15.83 1.54 11.37
N GLU A 739 16.88 2.03 12.03
CA GLU A 739 17.36 1.51 13.31
C GLU A 739 16.71 2.17 14.54
N ALA A 740 15.69 3.00 14.34
CA ALA A 740 15.11 3.77 15.44
C ALA A 740 14.39 2.84 16.44
N PRO A 741 14.66 2.97 17.76
CA PRO A 741 13.88 2.25 18.76
C PRO A 741 12.42 2.73 18.77
N GLU A 742 11.53 1.92 19.35
CA GLU A 742 10.11 2.29 19.52
C GLU A 742 9.94 3.72 20.06
N PRO A 743 9.07 4.55 19.46
CA PRO A 743 8.81 5.89 19.97
C PRO A 743 8.21 5.85 21.39
N ARG A 744 8.92 6.41 22.38
CA ARG A 744 8.37 6.62 23.73
C ARG A 744 7.09 7.47 23.67
N LYS A 745 5.93 6.84 23.80
CA LYS A 745 4.64 7.54 23.95
C LYS A 745 4.61 8.26 25.30
N LEU A 746 4.84 9.58 25.29
CA LEU A 746 4.83 10.43 26.49
C LEU A 746 3.42 10.70 27.05
N ILE A 747 2.38 10.31 26.33
CA ILE A 747 0.97 10.34 26.73
C ILE A 747 0.39 9.06 26.13
N GLU A 748 -0.16 8.16 26.95
CA GLU A 748 -0.97 7.05 26.44
C GLU A 748 -2.21 7.67 25.77
N PRO A 749 -2.37 7.59 24.43
CA PRO A 749 -3.70 7.70 23.86
C PRO A 749 -4.49 6.49 24.38
N ILE A 750 -5.80 6.64 24.52
CA ILE A 750 -6.68 5.48 24.62
C ILE A 750 -6.60 4.81 23.24
N ILE A 751 -5.66 3.88 23.09
CA ILE A 751 -5.48 3.05 21.91
C ILE A 751 -6.46 1.90 22.08
N ASP A 752 -7.27 1.65 21.06
CA ASP A 752 -8.10 0.45 20.96
C ASP A 752 -7.19 -0.79 21.11
N GLU A 753 -7.55 -1.73 21.99
CA GLU A 753 -6.76 -2.95 22.25
C GLU A 753 -6.72 -3.93 21.04
N ASP A 754 -7.20 -3.50 19.86
CA ASP A 754 -7.57 -4.34 18.72
C ASP A 754 -6.77 -4.11 17.43
N GLU A 755 -5.88 -3.11 17.35
CA GLU A 755 -4.93 -2.97 16.23
C GLU A 755 -3.48 -2.95 16.72
N ILE A 756 -2.68 -3.92 16.27
CA ILE A 756 -1.27 -4.05 16.65
C ILE A 756 -0.38 -3.47 15.57
N ASN A 757 0.45 -2.51 15.96
CA ASN A 757 1.51 -1.96 15.12
C ASN A 757 2.87 -2.49 15.58
N VAL A 758 3.61 -3.14 14.68
CA VAL A 758 5.06 -3.37 14.82
C VAL A 758 5.77 -2.20 14.16
N ASP A 759 6.13 -1.19 14.95
CA ASP A 759 6.70 0.08 14.49
C ASP A 759 8.24 0.08 14.47
N SER A 760 8.88 -0.96 15.03
CA SER A 760 10.34 -1.12 15.07
C SER A 760 10.80 -2.57 14.84
N ILE A 761 12.06 -2.76 14.42
CA ILE A 761 12.68 -4.08 14.22
C ILE A 761 12.69 -4.85 15.55
N GLY A 762 12.95 -4.16 16.65
CA GLY A 762 12.95 -4.71 18.01
C GLY A 762 11.60 -5.31 18.41
N GLN A 763 10.49 -4.65 18.04
CA GLN A 763 9.13 -5.17 18.28
C GLN A 763 8.81 -6.41 17.43
N LEU A 764 9.32 -6.49 16.20
CA LEU A 764 9.21 -7.70 15.37
C LEU A 764 9.86 -8.89 16.06
N TYR A 765 11.06 -8.70 16.61
CA TYR A 765 11.78 -9.75 17.31
C TYR A 765 11.15 -10.11 18.67
N GLU A 766 10.51 -9.17 19.37
CA GLU A 766 9.72 -9.47 20.57
C GLU A 766 8.52 -10.38 20.25
N LEU A 767 7.82 -10.13 19.14
CA LEU A 767 6.76 -11.01 18.67
C LEU A 767 7.28 -12.42 18.39
N ILE A 768 8.40 -12.52 17.68
CA ILE A 768 9.03 -13.82 17.35
C ILE A 768 9.39 -14.56 18.65
N GLU A 769 10.00 -13.90 19.63
CA GLU A 769 10.34 -14.49 20.93
C GLU A 769 9.09 -15.04 21.65
N ASP A 770 8.01 -14.25 21.69
CA ASP A 770 6.75 -14.63 22.34
C ASP A 770 6.11 -15.86 21.70
N ILE A 771 6.16 -15.98 20.37
CA ILE A 771 5.62 -17.14 19.65
C ILE A 771 6.49 -18.38 19.87
N PHE A 772 7.82 -18.24 19.81
CA PHE A 772 8.73 -19.33 20.16
C PHE A 772 8.44 -19.87 21.56
N LYS A 773 8.19 -18.99 22.52
CA LYS A 773 7.85 -19.37 23.90
C LYS A 773 6.58 -20.21 23.99
N LYS A 774 5.56 -19.87 23.19
CA LYS A 774 4.27 -20.59 23.15
C LYS A 774 4.39 -21.94 22.45
N LEU A 775 5.22 -22.00 21.41
CA LEU A 775 5.42 -23.20 20.60
C LEU A 775 6.56 -24.09 21.09
N ASP A 776 7.25 -23.73 22.17
CA ASP A 776 8.47 -24.42 22.63
C ASP A 776 8.28 -25.93 22.80
N ASP A 777 7.16 -26.33 23.44
CA ASP A 777 6.80 -27.75 23.64
C ASP A 777 6.54 -28.51 22.32
N GLN A 778 6.25 -27.80 21.22
CA GLN A 778 6.00 -28.35 19.89
C GLN A 778 7.27 -28.36 19.02
N ILE A 779 8.30 -27.60 19.37
CA ILE A 779 9.51 -27.44 18.57
C ILE A 779 10.53 -28.52 18.92
N LYS A 780 10.87 -29.35 17.94
CA LYS A 780 12.06 -30.21 18.01
C LYS A 780 13.26 -29.51 17.40
N TYR A 781 14.00 -28.76 18.24
CA TYR A 781 15.16 -27.96 17.83
C TYR A 781 16.17 -28.75 16.99
N ASN A 782 16.24 -28.43 15.69
CA ASN A 782 17.18 -29.05 14.76
C ASN A 782 18.47 -28.23 14.67
N THR A 783 19.58 -28.79 15.15
CA THR A 783 20.90 -28.14 15.16
C THR A 783 21.82 -28.59 14.03
N LEU A 784 21.43 -29.55 13.19
CA LEU A 784 22.34 -30.26 12.28
C LEU A 784 22.95 -29.32 11.22
N PHE A 785 22.13 -28.42 10.68
CA PHE A 785 22.53 -27.55 9.57
C PHE A 785 22.73 -26.09 9.95
N GLN A 786 22.66 -25.74 11.22
CA GLN A 786 22.92 -24.39 11.72
C GLN A 786 24.41 -23.99 11.60
N LEU A 787 24.69 -22.69 11.58
CA LEU A 787 26.04 -22.15 11.75
C LEU A 787 26.36 -21.95 13.24
N GLY A 788 27.60 -22.22 13.63
CA GLY A 788 28.06 -22.06 15.01
C GLY A 788 29.26 -21.11 15.13
N PRO A 789 29.70 -20.80 16.36
CA PRO A 789 30.89 -19.98 16.61
C PRO A 789 32.13 -20.47 15.85
N GLY A 790 32.98 -19.55 15.38
CA GLY A 790 34.18 -19.88 14.62
C GLY A 790 33.96 -20.22 13.14
N MET A 791 32.72 -20.14 12.63
CA MET A 791 32.39 -20.39 11.22
C MET A 791 32.29 -19.10 10.40
N GLY A 792 33.36 -18.28 10.39
CA GLY A 792 33.63 -17.31 9.31
C GLY A 792 32.98 -15.91 9.39
N TYR A 793 32.09 -15.66 10.34
CA TYR A 793 31.46 -14.35 10.54
C TYR A 793 32.01 -13.69 11.80
N SER A 794 33.18 -13.07 11.71
CA SER A 794 33.73 -12.25 12.78
C SER A 794 33.70 -10.80 12.32
N PRO A 795 33.03 -9.86 13.01
CA PRO A 795 33.14 -8.45 12.68
C PRO A 795 34.61 -8.05 12.78
N SER A 796 35.15 -7.51 11.67
CA SER A 796 36.58 -7.26 11.47
C SER A 796 37.25 -6.27 12.45
N THR A 797 36.57 -5.88 13.53
CA THR A 797 36.99 -4.79 14.43
C THR A 797 36.65 -4.98 15.93
N GLY A 798 36.46 -6.21 16.43
CA GLY A 798 36.86 -6.51 17.83
C GLY A 798 35.80 -6.67 18.92
N THR A 799 34.67 -7.34 18.67
CA THR A 799 33.83 -7.90 19.75
C THR A 799 34.20 -9.38 19.97
N GLY A 800 34.92 -9.68 21.05
CA GLY A 800 35.72 -10.90 21.24
C GLY A 800 35.02 -12.28 21.36
N LYS A 801 33.84 -12.49 20.77
CA LYS A 801 33.22 -13.82 20.50
C LYS A 801 32.38 -13.68 19.24
N ASP A 802 32.52 -14.56 18.25
CA ASP A 802 31.97 -14.44 16.86
C ASP A 802 30.43 -14.30 16.70
N GLY A 803 29.65 -13.99 17.75
CA GLY A 803 28.24 -13.59 17.69
C GLY A 803 27.22 -14.69 17.31
N LEU A 804 27.63 -15.73 16.59
CA LEU A 804 26.75 -16.81 16.15
C LEU A 804 26.31 -17.72 17.30
N ILE A 805 25.00 -17.96 17.40
CA ILE A 805 24.39 -18.80 18.44
C ILE A 805 23.70 -19.99 17.78
N VAL A 806 24.05 -21.20 18.22
CA VAL A 806 23.34 -22.43 17.85
C VAL A 806 22.07 -22.54 18.70
N ILE A 807 20.93 -22.54 18.02
CA ILE A 807 19.58 -22.59 18.58
C ILE A 807 19.22 -24.04 18.87
N LYS A 808 19.47 -24.45 20.11
CA LYS A 808 19.25 -25.82 20.62
C LYS A 808 18.11 -25.93 21.63
N ASP A 809 17.64 -24.79 22.12
CA ASP A 809 16.62 -24.62 23.16
C ASP A 809 16.07 -23.18 23.09
N PHE A 810 14.97 -22.91 23.79
CA PHE A 810 14.37 -21.58 23.89
C PHE A 810 15.33 -20.54 24.51
N ASP A 811 16.20 -20.94 25.45
CA ASP A 811 17.21 -20.04 26.00
C ASP A 811 18.18 -19.54 24.92
N ALA A 812 18.51 -20.37 23.93
CA ALA A 812 19.31 -19.96 22.77
C ALA A 812 18.54 -19.05 21.82
N VAL A 813 17.24 -19.25 21.64
CA VAL A 813 16.35 -18.33 20.90
C VAL A 813 16.42 -16.93 21.53
N LYS A 814 16.19 -16.84 22.85
CA LYS A 814 16.20 -15.58 23.58
C LYS A 814 17.52 -14.83 23.43
N ARG A 815 18.65 -15.53 23.61
CA ARG A 815 19.98 -14.90 23.46
C ARG A 815 20.24 -14.40 22.05
N ALA A 816 19.77 -15.12 21.02
CA ALA A 816 19.93 -14.69 19.63
C ALA A 816 19.09 -13.43 19.34
N ILE A 817 17.84 -13.41 19.79
CA ILE A 817 16.94 -12.27 19.66
C ILE A 817 17.46 -11.05 20.44
N GLU A 818 17.88 -11.22 21.71
CA GLU A 818 18.46 -10.14 22.51
C GLU A 818 19.71 -9.54 21.86
N LEU A 819 20.55 -10.36 21.22
CA LEU A 819 21.74 -9.89 20.50
C LEU A 819 21.36 -9.01 19.31
N ILE A 820 20.42 -9.47 18.47
CA ILE A 820 19.94 -8.71 17.31
C ILE A 820 19.37 -7.36 17.77
N LYS A 821 18.47 -7.36 18.75
CA LYS A 821 17.85 -6.14 19.29
C LYS A 821 18.86 -5.16 19.87
N THR A 822 19.81 -5.65 20.66
CA THR A 822 20.80 -4.79 21.34
C THR A 822 21.76 -4.14 20.36
N GLN A 823 22.14 -4.86 19.29
CA GLN A 823 23.01 -4.32 18.24
C GLN A 823 22.26 -3.38 17.30
N GLY A 824 21.00 -3.66 16.94
CA GLY A 824 20.19 -2.78 16.09
C GLY A 824 19.79 -1.46 16.77
N GLU A 825 18.81 -1.54 17.68
CA GLU A 825 18.14 -0.36 18.26
C GLU A 825 18.74 0.13 19.59
N GLY A 826 19.59 -0.68 20.22
CA GLY A 826 20.10 -0.46 21.58
C GLY A 826 19.19 -1.04 22.67
N GLY A 827 19.74 -1.31 23.85
CA GLY A 827 18.97 -1.89 24.96
C GLY A 827 17.95 -0.91 25.56
N THR A 828 16.78 -1.39 25.98
CA THR A 828 15.74 -0.61 26.72
C THR A 828 16.21 -0.09 28.10
N SER A 829 17.43 -0.42 28.50
CA SER A 829 18.05 -0.02 29.75
C SER A 829 18.76 1.32 29.59
N GLY A 830 18.06 2.42 29.86
CA GLY A 830 18.62 3.73 30.23
C GLY A 830 19.72 4.31 29.33
N ILE A 831 19.38 5.29 28.51
CA ILE A 831 20.34 6.20 27.87
C ILE A 831 21.29 6.75 28.95
N GLU A 832 22.55 6.32 28.94
CA GLU A 832 23.63 6.91 29.75
C GLU A 832 24.38 7.95 28.89
N GLU A 833 24.25 9.23 29.23
CA GLU A 833 25.05 10.30 28.62
C GLU A 833 26.41 10.39 29.32
N TYR A 834 27.51 10.43 28.54
CA TYR A 834 28.87 10.59 29.06
C TYR A 834 29.45 11.97 28.70
N ILE A 835 30.25 12.56 29.60
CA ILE A 835 31.03 13.79 29.35
C ILE A 835 32.53 13.43 29.46
N ILE A 836 33.32 13.72 28.43
CA ILE A 836 34.78 13.54 28.45
C ILE A 836 35.44 14.89 28.75
N VAL A 837 36.29 14.95 29.77
CA VAL A 837 37.09 16.15 30.12
C VAL A 837 38.58 15.84 29.98
N THR A 838 39.30 16.64 29.20
CA THR A 838 40.77 16.55 29.06
C THR A 838 41.43 17.48 30.08
N ILE A 839 42.36 16.95 30.89
CA ILE A 839 43.12 17.73 31.88
C ILE A 839 44.55 17.88 31.38
N ASP A 840 45.02 19.11 31.20
CA ASP A 840 46.42 19.41 30.91
C ASP A 840 47.12 19.87 32.20
N ARG A 841 48.35 19.39 32.45
CA ARG A 841 49.14 19.80 33.61
C ARG A 841 50.51 20.30 33.14
N ASP A 842 50.74 21.60 33.32
CA ASP A 842 52.09 22.15 33.35
C ASP A 842 52.75 21.72 34.67
N ILE A 843 53.41 20.55 34.67
CA ILE A 843 54.64 20.16 35.41
C ILE A 843 54.94 18.69 35.05
N ASN A 844 55.76 18.50 34.00
CA ASN A 844 56.57 17.32 33.65
C ASN A 844 56.04 15.86 33.72
N ARG A 845 54.75 15.57 33.91
CA ARG A 845 54.14 14.24 33.67
C ARG A 845 52.65 14.39 33.31
N SER A 846 52.21 13.89 32.15
CA SER A 846 50.78 13.89 31.77
C SER A 846 50.05 12.68 32.34
N ILE A 847 48.81 12.88 32.81
CA ILE A 847 47.86 11.83 33.16
C ILE A 847 46.60 12.09 32.33
N ASN A 848 46.23 11.13 31.46
CA ASN A 848 44.94 11.15 30.78
C ASN A 848 43.95 10.31 31.60
N GLY A 849 42.81 10.89 32.00
CA GLY A 849 41.74 10.18 32.70
C GLY A 849 40.36 10.66 32.25
N SER A 850 39.35 9.81 32.40
CA SER A 850 37.95 10.12 32.12
C SER A 850 37.14 10.19 33.41
N ILE A 851 36.12 11.05 33.45
CA ILE A 851 35.18 11.19 34.57
C ILE A 851 33.84 10.66 34.09
N SER A 852 33.24 9.70 34.80
CA SER A 852 31.87 9.23 34.56
C SER A 852 30.96 9.68 35.71
N ALA A 853 29.73 10.08 35.38
CA ALA A 853 28.70 10.40 36.36
C ALA A 853 27.45 9.60 36.00
N ASN A 854 26.89 8.84 36.96
CA ASN A 854 25.58 8.23 36.80
C ASN A 854 24.55 8.91 37.72
N PHE A 855 23.26 8.57 37.55
CA PHE A 855 22.13 9.03 38.39
C PHE A 855 22.29 8.76 39.91
N LYS A 856 23.38 8.12 40.36
CA LYS A 856 23.68 7.76 41.75
C LYS A 856 25.09 8.17 42.24
N GLY A 857 25.92 8.88 41.47
CA GLY A 857 27.22 9.39 41.93
C GLY A 857 28.32 9.48 40.87
N LEU A 858 29.34 10.31 41.15
CA LEU A 858 30.51 10.57 40.31
C LEU A 858 31.63 9.55 40.57
N LYS A 859 32.20 8.97 39.50
CA LYS A 859 33.37 8.08 39.57
C LYS A 859 34.42 8.48 38.53
N VAL A 860 35.68 8.56 38.94
CA VAL A 860 36.81 8.86 38.05
C VAL A 860 37.60 7.59 37.78
N THR A 861 37.92 7.30 36.52
CA THR A 861 38.77 6.16 36.13
C THR A 861 39.88 6.66 35.21
N SER A 862 41.15 6.43 35.59
CA SER A 862 42.31 6.79 34.77
C SER A 862 42.76 5.62 33.91
N GLU A 863 42.96 5.82 32.60
CA GLU A 863 43.33 4.73 31.67
C GLU A 863 44.83 4.64 31.33
N LYS A 864 45.69 5.62 31.64
CA LYS A 864 47.14 5.47 31.42
C LYS A 864 48.01 6.44 32.22
N VAL A 865 48.98 5.89 32.94
CA VAL A 865 50.11 6.63 33.54
C VAL A 865 51.40 6.06 32.95
N THR A 866 52.25 6.90 32.35
CA THR A 866 53.58 6.49 31.85
C THR A 866 54.68 6.96 32.81
N GLY A 867 55.44 6.02 33.38
CA GLY A 867 56.65 6.27 34.18
C GLY A 867 56.92 5.22 35.27
N ASP A 868 58.20 4.99 35.60
CA ASP A 868 58.69 3.96 36.53
C ASP A 868 58.20 4.15 37.97
N THR A 869 56.99 3.71 38.28
CA THR A 869 56.55 3.38 39.65
C THR A 869 55.38 2.39 39.57
N ASN A 870 55.47 1.26 40.28
CA ASN A 870 54.41 0.25 40.33
C ASN A 870 53.12 0.86 40.91
N ILE A 871 51.99 0.63 40.22
CA ILE A 871 50.66 1.17 40.50
C ILE A 871 49.98 0.54 41.74
N GLU A 872 50.57 -0.48 42.35
CA GLU A 872 49.93 -1.22 43.47
C GLU A 872 49.87 -0.45 44.81
N ASP A 873 50.49 0.72 44.95
CA ASP A 873 50.55 1.47 46.24
C ASP A 873 49.61 2.70 46.32
N ILE A 874 48.75 2.97 45.32
CA ILE A 874 47.77 4.08 45.36
C ILE A 874 46.35 3.51 45.32
N VAL A 875 45.87 3.06 46.48
CA VAL A 875 44.45 2.83 46.72
C VAL A 875 44.03 3.74 47.88
N GLY A 876 43.42 4.88 47.55
CA GLY A 876 42.89 5.84 48.51
C GLY A 876 41.88 6.76 47.83
N GLU A 877 40.79 7.09 48.54
CA GLU A 877 39.74 7.98 48.05
C GLU A 877 40.32 9.35 47.65
N MET A 878 40.14 9.73 46.39
CA MET A 878 40.46 11.07 45.87
C MET A 878 39.20 11.93 45.98
N PHE A 879 39.26 13.01 46.76
CA PHE A 879 38.23 14.05 46.75
C PHE A 879 38.67 15.18 45.82
N ILE A 880 37.79 15.58 44.89
CA ILE A 880 37.98 16.73 44.01
C ILE A 880 36.88 17.74 44.33
N GLU A 881 37.25 18.89 44.88
CA GLU A 881 36.36 20.06 44.93
C GLU A 881 36.61 20.91 43.67
N THR A 882 35.60 20.99 42.80
CA THR A 882 35.66 21.77 41.56
C THR A 882 34.81 23.04 41.69
N CYS A 883 35.38 24.21 41.43
CA CYS A 883 34.64 25.47 41.33
C CYS A 883 34.48 25.87 39.85
N ILE A 884 33.24 26.09 39.40
CA ILE A 884 32.93 26.60 38.05
C ILE A 884 32.47 28.06 38.20
N GLU A 885 33.27 29.01 37.72
CA GLU A 885 32.84 30.42 37.63
C GLU A 885 32.03 30.65 36.34
N ARG A 886 30.78 31.11 36.47
CA ARG A 886 29.90 31.43 35.34
C ARG A 886 30.22 32.80 34.75
N THR A 887 30.33 32.89 33.43
CA THR A 887 30.25 34.16 32.68
C THR A 887 28.83 34.34 32.14
N GLU A 888 28.15 35.45 32.50
CA GLU A 888 26.75 35.71 32.14
C GLU A 888 26.57 35.97 30.62
N VAL A 889 25.60 35.29 29.99
CA VAL A 889 25.04 35.66 28.67
C VAL A 889 23.51 35.74 28.79
N LYS A 890 22.93 36.88 28.41
CA LYS A 890 21.47 37.13 28.40
C LYS A 890 20.88 36.80 27.02
N THR A 891 19.78 36.05 26.99
CA THR A 891 18.79 36.08 25.89
C THR A 891 17.36 35.87 26.40
N GLU A 892 16.42 36.63 25.83
CA GLU A 892 15.00 36.75 26.20
C GLU A 892 14.06 35.82 25.39
N LYS A 893 12.99 35.38 26.07
CA LYS A 893 11.60 35.08 25.66
C LYS A 893 11.21 33.82 24.85
N GLY A 894 10.27 33.07 25.46
CA GLY A 894 9.13 32.38 24.83
C GLY A 894 8.71 31.10 25.59
N GLY A 895 7.63 30.99 26.38
CA GLY A 895 6.45 31.83 26.59
C GLY A 895 5.18 31.31 25.88
N LYS A 896 4.58 30.19 26.35
CA LYS A 896 3.12 29.87 26.18
C LYS A 896 2.63 28.60 26.92
N PHE A 897 3.48 27.61 27.17
CA PHE A 897 3.07 26.33 27.79
C PHE A 897 2.95 26.38 29.33
N GLU A 898 3.82 27.17 29.98
CA GLU A 898 3.87 27.30 31.45
C GLU A 898 2.63 27.99 32.05
N LYS A 899 1.93 28.82 31.26
CA LYS A 899 0.74 29.55 31.72
C LYS A 899 -0.49 28.63 31.86
N MET A 900 -0.63 27.64 30.98
CA MET A 900 -1.77 26.71 30.99
C MET A 900 -1.66 25.65 32.11
N PHE A 901 -0.44 25.20 32.42
CA PHE A 901 -0.22 24.19 33.46
C PHE A 901 -0.18 24.78 34.89
N GLY A 902 0.16 26.07 35.01
CA GLY A 902 0.08 26.81 36.28
C GLY A 902 -1.37 27.04 36.73
N GLU A 903 -2.25 27.42 35.80
CA GLU A 903 -3.66 27.72 36.08
C GLU A 903 -4.46 26.49 36.57
N MET A 904 -4.07 25.27 36.17
CA MET A 904 -4.74 24.02 36.59
C MET A 904 -4.33 23.54 37.99
N ILE A 905 -3.14 23.92 38.48
CA ILE A 905 -2.61 23.51 39.79
C ILE A 905 -2.83 24.60 40.86
N GLU A 906 -2.99 25.87 40.46
CA GLU A 906 -3.15 27.01 41.36
C GLU A 906 -4.61 27.47 41.58
N GLY A 907 -5.59 26.86 40.91
CA GLY A 907 -7.00 27.20 41.13
C GLY A 907 -7.48 26.95 42.56
N GLU A 908 -7.89 28.00 43.28
CA GLU A 908 -8.50 27.94 44.61
C GLU A 908 -9.93 27.35 44.60
N THR A 909 -10.27 26.46 43.67
CA THR A 909 -11.58 25.80 43.66
C THR A 909 -11.65 24.76 44.78
N GLU A 910 -12.82 24.65 45.41
CA GLU A 910 -13.07 23.75 46.55
C GLU A 910 -12.79 22.28 46.18
N GLU A 911 -13.04 21.90 44.93
CA GLU A 911 -12.75 20.58 44.38
C GLU A 911 -11.24 20.32 44.22
N GLY A 912 -10.46 21.33 43.83
CA GLY A 912 -8.99 21.26 43.76
C GLY A 912 -8.32 21.12 45.13
N ARG A 913 -8.85 21.76 46.17
CA ARG A 913 -8.40 21.55 47.56
C ARG A 913 -8.71 20.13 48.04
N ARG A 914 -9.92 19.62 47.74
CA ARG A 914 -10.35 18.29 48.16
C ARG A 914 -9.53 17.16 47.53
N ILE A 915 -9.14 17.30 46.26
CA ILE A 915 -8.25 16.36 45.57
C ILE A 915 -6.83 16.41 46.16
N LYS A 916 -6.31 17.61 46.47
CA LYS A 916 -4.99 17.77 47.11
C LYS A 916 -4.93 17.13 48.50
N GLU A 917 -5.95 17.30 49.33
CA GLU A 917 -6.03 16.66 50.65
C GLU A 917 -6.08 15.14 50.54
N LYS A 918 -6.89 14.61 49.61
CA LYS A 918 -7.03 13.15 49.41
C LYS A 918 -5.74 12.50 48.91
N ILE A 919 -5.01 13.17 48.00
CA ILE A 919 -3.68 12.70 47.54
C ILE A 919 -2.67 12.75 48.70
N LYS A 920 -2.74 13.77 49.55
CA LYS A 920 -1.85 13.92 50.70
C LYS A 920 -2.09 12.83 51.75
N GLU A 921 -3.36 12.54 52.07
CA GLU A 921 -3.73 11.40 52.94
C GLU A 921 -3.25 10.08 52.34
N MET A 922 -3.47 9.83 51.04
CA MET A 922 -3.01 8.60 50.38
C MET A 922 -1.49 8.41 50.44
N ILE A 923 -0.71 9.50 50.39
CA ILE A 923 0.75 9.49 50.53
C ILE A 923 1.18 9.26 51.98
N GLU A 924 0.50 9.88 52.95
CA GLU A 924 0.80 9.75 54.38
C GLU A 924 0.42 8.36 54.93
N GLU A 925 -0.68 7.78 54.45
CA GLU A 925 -1.13 6.43 54.79
C GLU A 925 -0.33 5.32 54.08
N GLY A 926 0.54 5.67 53.12
CA GLY A 926 1.44 4.72 52.46
C GLY A 926 0.74 3.74 51.51
N THR A 927 -0.44 4.11 51.00
CA THR A 927 -1.17 3.33 49.99
C THR A 927 -0.35 3.18 48.71
N GLU A 928 -0.58 2.11 47.95
CA GLU A 928 0.17 1.84 46.71
C GLU A 928 -0.02 2.93 45.64
N GLY A 929 -1.23 3.51 45.57
CA GLY A 929 -1.50 4.71 44.78
C GLY A 929 -0.74 5.94 45.28
N GLY A 930 -0.65 6.16 46.60
CA GLY A 930 0.13 7.24 47.19
C GLY A 930 1.64 7.11 46.93
N ARG A 931 2.22 5.90 47.00
CA ARG A 931 3.64 5.67 46.66
C ARG A 931 3.94 6.00 45.20
N ARG A 932 3.12 5.51 44.26
CA ARG A 932 3.27 5.80 42.82
C ARG A 932 3.12 7.29 42.50
N ILE A 933 2.21 7.99 43.18
CA ILE A 933 2.05 9.44 43.02
C ILE A 933 3.27 10.19 43.58
N LYS A 934 3.82 9.77 44.72
CA LYS A 934 5.03 10.37 45.30
C LYS A 934 6.27 10.19 44.42
N GLU A 935 6.42 9.03 43.77
CA GLU A 935 7.48 8.76 42.78
C GLU A 935 7.30 9.64 41.53
N LYS A 936 6.09 9.69 40.95
CA LYS A 936 5.81 10.53 39.78
C LYS A 936 5.94 12.03 40.05
N ILE A 937 5.58 12.52 41.25
CA ILE A 937 5.80 13.92 41.64
C ILE A 937 7.31 14.19 41.76
N GLY A 938 8.11 13.25 42.28
CA GLY A 938 9.57 13.33 42.30
C GLY A 938 10.16 13.43 40.89
N GLU A 939 9.70 12.60 39.96
CA GLU A 939 10.13 12.61 38.56
C GLU A 939 9.74 13.91 37.83
N ILE A 940 8.50 14.39 37.98
CA ILE A 940 8.03 15.62 37.32
C ILE A 940 8.76 16.86 37.85
N THR A 941 9.09 16.89 39.15
CA THR A 941 9.84 18.00 39.76
C THR A 941 11.31 17.98 39.31
N GLY A 942 11.90 16.78 39.15
CA GLY A 942 13.22 16.58 38.56
C GLY A 942 13.27 16.97 37.08
N ILE A 943 12.28 16.58 36.29
CA ILE A 943 12.18 16.90 34.85
C ILE A 943 11.96 18.40 34.63
N LYS A 944 11.15 19.08 35.47
CA LYS A 944 11.01 20.55 35.40
C LYS A 944 12.30 21.29 35.72
N ALA A 945 13.03 20.85 36.74
CA ALA A 945 14.34 21.42 37.07
C ALA A 945 15.34 21.22 35.93
N ILE A 946 15.41 20.00 35.38
CA ILE A 946 16.30 19.64 34.27
C ILE A 946 15.91 20.35 32.96
N THR A 947 14.62 20.53 32.68
CA THR A 947 14.16 21.23 31.46
C THR A 947 14.45 22.72 31.53
N GLU A 948 14.29 23.36 32.70
CA GLU A 948 14.73 24.74 32.94
C GLU A 948 16.26 24.87 32.88
N GLU A 949 17.00 23.85 33.33
CA GLU A 949 18.46 23.83 33.27
C GLU A 949 18.97 23.63 31.83
N ILE A 950 18.39 22.70 31.06
CA ILE A 950 18.70 22.48 29.64
C ILE A 950 18.33 23.71 28.79
N LYS A 951 17.20 24.40 29.09
CA LYS A 951 16.85 25.68 28.44
C LYS A 951 17.84 26.79 28.77
N LYS A 952 18.41 26.83 29.98
CA LYS A 952 19.49 27.75 30.38
C LYS A 952 20.83 27.41 29.71
N THR A 953 21.11 26.13 29.45
CA THR A 953 22.39 25.65 28.91
C THR A 953 22.50 25.71 27.39
N LYS A 954 21.38 25.92 26.66
CA LYS A 954 21.39 26.01 25.18
C LYS A 954 22.03 27.30 24.62
N GLY A 955 22.45 28.22 25.48
CA GLY A 955 23.30 29.37 25.13
C GLY A 955 24.78 29.07 25.39
N ARG A 956 25.57 28.94 24.31
CA ARG A 956 27.04 28.78 24.25
C ARG A 956 27.82 29.12 25.54
N ILE A 957 28.60 28.18 26.07
CA ILE A 957 29.53 28.42 27.19
C ILE A 957 30.95 28.00 26.79
N GLU A 958 31.89 28.96 26.81
CA GLU A 958 33.31 28.71 27.06
C GLU A 958 33.58 29.02 28.55
N GLY A 959 34.31 28.17 29.26
CA GLY A 959 34.59 28.34 30.70
C GLY A 959 35.91 27.69 31.12
N ARG A 960 36.54 28.25 32.17
CA ARG A 960 37.83 27.79 32.73
C ARG A 960 37.59 27.08 34.06
N ILE A 961 38.27 25.96 34.31
CA ILE A 961 38.14 25.15 35.53
C ILE A 961 39.40 25.33 36.39
N GLU A 962 39.22 25.66 37.66
CA GLU A 962 40.28 25.60 38.68
C GLU A 962 39.82 24.71 39.86
N GLY A 963 40.71 23.83 40.32
CA GLY A 963 40.43 22.92 41.43
C GLY A 963 41.69 22.49 42.17
N ARG A 964 41.52 22.02 43.42
CA ARG A 964 42.60 21.53 44.29
C ARG A 964 42.43 20.03 44.53
N ILE A 965 43.52 19.27 44.49
CA ILE A 965 43.55 17.84 44.81
C ILE A 965 44.32 17.66 46.12
N GLU A 966 43.71 16.97 47.07
CA GLU A 966 44.34 16.46 48.28
C GLU A 966 44.26 14.92 48.27
N ALA A 967 45.40 14.25 48.39
CA ALA A 967 45.46 12.79 48.47
C ALA A 967 46.39 12.34 49.61
N ARG A 968 46.02 11.25 50.30
CA ARG A 968 46.86 10.56 51.28
C ARG A 968 47.25 9.18 50.78
N THR A 969 48.54 8.88 50.85
CA THR A 969 49.07 7.53 50.59
C THR A 969 48.87 6.61 51.79
N GLU A 970 48.87 5.28 51.62
CA GLU A 970 48.73 4.30 52.73
C GLU A 970 49.78 4.46 53.83
N LYS A 971 50.93 5.11 53.53
CA LYS A 971 51.98 5.44 54.51
C LYS A 971 51.82 6.80 55.19
N GLY A 972 50.67 7.46 55.02
CA GLY A 972 50.31 8.70 55.73
C GLY A 972 50.97 9.98 55.21
N ARG A 973 51.58 9.98 54.02
CA ARG A 973 52.04 11.24 53.36
C ARG A 973 50.89 11.88 52.59
N GLU A 974 50.65 13.17 52.87
CA GLU A 974 49.78 14.06 52.10
C GLU A 974 50.49 14.57 50.84
N ILE A 975 49.76 14.60 49.74
CA ILE A 975 50.16 15.16 48.45
C ILE A 975 49.12 16.22 48.09
N GLU A 976 49.55 17.48 47.93
CA GLU A 976 48.73 18.58 47.42
C GLU A 976 49.11 18.92 45.97
N GLY A 977 48.13 19.15 45.10
CA GLY A 977 48.35 19.67 43.75
C GLY A 977 47.17 20.49 43.22
N SER A 978 47.43 21.38 42.26
CA SER A 978 46.40 22.18 41.56
C SER A 978 46.04 21.60 40.19
N ILE A 979 44.81 21.88 39.72
CA ILE A 979 44.33 21.61 38.36
C ILE A 979 43.96 22.95 37.71
N GLN A 980 44.41 23.17 36.47
CA GLN A 980 43.90 24.22 35.59
C GLN A 980 43.48 23.59 34.25
N GLY A 981 42.25 23.83 33.81
CA GLY A 981 41.73 23.32 32.54
C GLY A 981 40.89 24.36 31.79
N THR A 982 40.79 24.21 30.46
CA THR A 982 39.97 25.07 29.60
C THR A 982 38.94 24.21 28.88
N ILE A 983 37.65 24.57 28.93
CA ILE A 983 36.60 23.90 28.17
C ILE A 983 36.61 24.50 26.75
N THR A 984 36.99 23.70 25.76
CA THR A 984 36.87 24.07 24.33
C THR A 984 35.76 23.25 23.68
N ASP A 985 35.04 23.86 22.73
CA ASP A 985 33.85 23.35 22.02
C ASP A 985 34.16 22.17 21.06
N GLN A 986 34.88 21.16 21.55
CA GLN A 986 35.18 19.92 20.85
C GLN A 986 34.94 18.75 21.80
N THR A 987 33.69 18.40 22.10
CA THR A 987 33.35 17.10 22.74
C THR A 987 31.83 16.86 22.75
N PHE A 988 31.27 16.62 21.56
CA PHE A 988 30.07 15.77 21.42
C PHE A 988 30.46 14.38 20.88
N THR A 989 31.71 13.96 21.10
CA THR A 989 32.22 12.62 20.74
C THR A 989 32.28 11.78 21.99
N GLY A 990 31.14 11.20 22.38
CA GLY A 990 31.09 10.38 23.59
C GLY A 990 29.73 9.85 23.97
N ILE A 991 28.83 9.59 23.02
CA ILE A 991 27.74 8.65 23.28
C ILE A 991 28.29 7.30 22.81
N ILE A 992 28.74 6.42 23.72
CA ILE A 992 29.03 5.02 23.35
C ILE A 992 27.71 4.26 23.36
N ASP A 993 26.81 4.69 22.49
CA ASP A 993 25.73 3.85 22.01
C ASP A 993 26.33 3.05 20.86
N SER A 994 26.72 1.81 21.15
CA SER A 994 27.30 0.91 20.16
C SER A 994 26.25 0.27 19.25
N SER A 995 24.97 0.67 19.36
CA SER A 995 23.92 0.22 18.46
C SER A 995 24.08 0.82 17.06
N HIS A 996 23.42 0.23 16.07
CA HIS A 996 23.37 0.74 14.71
C HIS A 996 22.77 2.16 14.71
N TYR A 997 21.71 2.40 15.48
CA TYR A 997 21.11 3.72 15.69
C TYR A 997 22.12 4.77 16.16
N GLY A 998 22.89 4.46 17.21
CA GLY A 998 23.93 5.32 17.76
C GLY A 998 25.06 5.58 16.77
N ILE A 999 25.49 4.53 16.06
CA ILE A 999 26.54 4.60 15.04
C ILE A 999 26.12 5.52 13.88
N PHE A 1000 24.91 5.38 13.33
CA PHE A 1000 24.47 6.22 12.22
C PHE A 1000 24.24 7.67 12.63
N LYS A 1001 23.80 7.95 13.86
CA LYS A 1001 23.79 9.31 14.41
C LYS A 1001 25.18 9.92 14.47
N CYS A 1002 26.17 9.15 14.91
CA CYS A 1002 27.57 9.59 14.91
C CYS A 1002 28.05 9.88 13.49
N CYS A 1003 27.79 8.98 12.54
CA CYS A 1003 28.11 9.19 11.12
C CYS A 1003 27.49 10.50 10.59
N LYS A 1004 26.19 10.74 10.84
CA LYS A 1004 25.50 11.95 10.40
C LYS A 1004 26.15 13.21 10.97
N TYR A 1005 26.48 13.20 12.26
CA TYR A 1005 27.15 14.33 12.92
C TYR A 1005 28.53 14.62 12.31
N GLU A 1006 29.34 13.59 12.12
CA GLU A 1006 30.66 13.70 11.50
C GLU A 1006 30.59 14.24 10.07
N VAL A 1007 29.63 13.76 9.27
CA VAL A 1007 29.40 14.23 7.89
C VAL A 1007 28.93 15.68 7.86
N LYS A 1008 28.01 16.07 8.75
CA LYS A 1008 27.47 17.44 8.82
C LYS A 1008 28.52 18.50 9.17
N GLY A 1009 29.50 18.13 10.00
CA GLY A 1009 30.59 19.00 10.42
C GLY A 1009 31.83 18.96 9.51
N ALA A 1010 31.86 18.09 8.50
CA ALA A 1010 33.04 17.84 7.68
C ALA A 1010 33.27 18.95 6.64
N SER A 1011 34.54 19.26 6.40
CA SER A 1011 34.95 20.04 5.23
C SER A 1011 35.03 19.15 3.98
N GLU A 1012 35.01 19.75 2.78
CA GLU A 1012 35.17 19.00 1.51
C GLU A 1012 36.52 18.25 1.40
N SER A 1013 37.53 18.60 2.20
CA SER A 1013 38.79 17.84 2.24
C SER A 1013 38.74 16.63 3.17
N ASP A 1014 37.84 16.63 4.16
CA ASP A 1014 37.73 15.57 5.17
C ASP A 1014 36.66 14.52 4.84
N TYR A 1015 35.68 14.85 3.99
CA TYR A 1015 34.64 13.94 3.52
C TYR A 1015 34.29 14.20 2.05
N GLN A 1016 34.45 13.19 1.20
CA GLN A 1016 34.18 13.28 -0.23
C GLN A 1016 33.38 12.08 -0.72
N LEU A 1017 32.42 12.33 -1.61
CA LEU A 1017 31.58 11.31 -2.22
C LEU A 1017 31.84 11.23 -3.73
N TRP A 1018 31.75 10.03 -4.28
CA TRP A 1018 31.50 9.83 -5.69
C TRP A 1018 30.07 10.26 -6.03
N PRO A 1019 29.83 10.88 -7.20
CA PRO A 1019 28.50 11.27 -7.61
C PRO A 1019 27.73 10.06 -8.19
N VAL A 1020 27.60 8.99 -7.42
CA VAL A 1020 26.89 7.78 -7.85
C VAL A 1020 25.41 8.10 -8.08
N MET A 1021 24.80 7.45 -9.08
CA MET A 1021 23.37 7.53 -9.34
C MET A 1021 22.56 6.97 -8.16
N ASP A 1022 21.37 7.51 -7.92
CA ASP A 1022 20.43 6.91 -6.97
C ASP A 1022 19.66 5.75 -7.62
N ASP A 1023 19.44 4.66 -6.89
CA ASP A 1023 18.68 3.48 -7.31
C ASP A 1023 19.08 2.90 -8.68
N PRO A 1024 20.37 2.55 -8.90
CA PRO A 1024 20.82 2.02 -10.17
C PRO A 1024 20.19 0.65 -10.46
N ASN A 1025 19.91 0.37 -11.73
CA ASN A 1025 19.43 -0.89 -12.27
C ASN A 1025 20.08 -1.17 -13.64
N GLU A 1026 19.75 -2.31 -14.27
CA GLU A 1026 20.34 -2.71 -15.57
C GLU A 1026 20.13 -1.68 -16.71
N LEU A 1027 19.13 -0.79 -16.58
CA LEU A 1027 18.75 0.22 -17.56
C LEU A 1027 19.32 1.62 -17.24
N SER A 1028 20.04 1.75 -16.12
CA SER A 1028 20.68 3.00 -15.70
C SER A 1028 21.75 3.53 -16.66
N THR A 1029 22.12 2.75 -17.68
CA THR A 1029 23.11 3.13 -18.69
C THR A 1029 22.85 2.43 -20.01
N THR A 1030 23.17 3.11 -21.11
CA THR A 1030 23.15 2.53 -22.46
C THR A 1030 24.54 2.03 -22.89
N ASP A 1031 25.57 2.19 -22.05
CA ASP A 1031 26.91 1.69 -22.35
C ASP A 1031 26.97 0.17 -22.14
N PRO A 1032 27.12 -0.63 -23.22
CA PRO A 1032 27.12 -2.09 -23.12
C PRO A 1032 28.24 -2.64 -22.23
N ASN A 1033 29.34 -1.89 -22.06
CA ASN A 1033 30.45 -2.29 -21.19
C ASN A 1033 30.06 -2.18 -19.71
N ILE A 1034 29.33 -1.13 -19.36
CA ILE A 1034 28.85 -0.90 -17.99
C ILE A 1034 27.69 -1.87 -17.70
N ILE A 1035 26.78 -2.10 -18.65
CA ILE A 1035 25.72 -3.13 -18.54
C ILE A 1035 26.34 -4.50 -18.22
N ALA A 1036 27.39 -4.92 -18.96
CA ALA A 1036 28.08 -6.18 -18.69
C ALA A 1036 28.68 -6.24 -17.27
N THR A 1037 29.16 -5.10 -16.75
CA THR A 1037 29.73 -5.00 -15.41
C THR A 1037 28.67 -5.03 -14.31
N ILE A 1038 27.51 -4.41 -14.54
CA ILE A 1038 26.33 -4.49 -13.68
C ILE A 1038 25.84 -5.94 -13.61
N ALA A 1039 25.67 -6.60 -14.75
CA ALA A 1039 25.27 -8.01 -14.80
C ALA A 1039 26.25 -8.93 -14.06
N ALA A 1040 27.56 -8.65 -14.15
CA ALA A 1040 28.57 -9.38 -13.38
C ALA A 1040 28.45 -9.15 -11.85
N PHE A 1041 28.10 -7.93 -11.43
CA PHE A 1041 27.83 -7.62 -10.03
C PHE A 1041 26.61 -8.37 -9.51
N ASP A 1042 25.49 -8.34 -10.26
CA ASP A 1042 24.24 -8.99 -9.86
C ASP A 1042 24.35 -10.51 -9.88
N ALA A 1043 25.08 -11.07 -10.84
CA ALA A 1043 25.47 -12.48 -10.82
C ALA A 1043 26.27 -12.81 -9.55
N ALA A 1044 27.26 -11.99 -9.19
CA ALA A 1044 28.06 -12.22 -7.99
C ALA A 1044 27.23 -12.11 -6.70
N TYR A 1045 26.31 -11.14 -6.62
CA TYR A 1045 25.45 -10.93 -5.47
C TYR A 1045 24.43 -12.06 -5.32
N SER A 1046 23.78 -12.46 -6.42
CA SER A 1046 22.86 -13.59 -6.45
C SER A 1046 23.58 -14.92 -6.15
N TYR A 1047 24.83 -15.06 -6.59
CA TYR A 1047 25.65 -16.21 -6.24
C TYR A 1047 26.00 -16.24 -4.75
N LEU A 1048 26.19 -15.08 -4.09
CA LEU A 1048 26.34 -14.99 -2.64
C LEU A 1048 25.09 -15.51 -1.93
N MET A 1049 23.91 -15.11 -2.40
CA MET A 1049 22.62 -15.59 -1.86
C MET A 1049 22.45 -17.10 -2.03
N LEU A 1050 22.88 -17.66 -3.17
CA LEU A 1050 22.91 -19.11 -3.36
C LEU A 1050 23.90 -19.80 -2.39
N LEU A 1051 25.10 -19.25 -2.20
CA LEU A 1051 26.06 -19.78 -1.22
C LEU A 1051 25.49 -19.77 0.20
N LEU A 1052 24.81 -18.69 0.58
CA LEU A 1052 24.11 -18.58 1.86
C LEU A 1052 23.06 -19.69 1.97
N GLN A 1053 22.15 -19.80 1.01
CA GLN A 1053 21.11 -20.83 1.01
C GLN A 1053 21.65 -22.27 1.12
N VAL A 1054 22.72 -22.60 0.39
CA VAL A 1054 23.33 -23.94 0.42
C VAL A 1054 24.08 -24.20 1.73
N SER A 1055 24.58 -23.15 2.40
CA SER A 1055 25.35 -23.30 3.65
C SER A 1055 24.51 -23.86 4.81
N TRP A 1056 23.21 -23.57 4.84
CA TRP A 1056 22.26 -24.14 5.80
C TRP A 1056 21.66 -25.50 5.35
N LYS A 1057 22.22 -26.11 4.29
CA LYS A 1057 21.94 -27.49 3.85
C LYS A 1057 23.17 -28.40 3.88
N ALA A 1058 24.36 -27.81 3.90
CA ALA A 1058 25.63 -28.55 3.90
C ALA A 1058 26.07 -28.93 5.32
N ASP A 1059 26.93 -29.94 5.45
CA ASP A 1059 27.59 -30.30 6.71
C ASP A 1059 29.12 -30.41 6.54
N GLY A 1060 29.82 -30.65 7.65
CA GLY A 1060 31.24 -30.99 7.66
C GLY A 1060 32.16 -30.05 6.87
N GLN A 1061 32.99 -30.64 6.01
CA GLN A 1061 33.98 -29.91 5.19
C GLN A 1061 33.33 -29.03 4.11
N LYS A 1062 32.19 -29.46 3.57
CA LYS A 1062 31.48 -28.70 2.53
C LYS A 1062 30.97 -27.38 3.09
N LYS A 1063 30.37 -27.37 4.29
CA LYS A 1063 29.96 -26.15 4.99
C LYS A 1063 31.15 -25.20 5.21
N LYS A 1064 32.27 -25.69 5.73
CA LYS A 1064 33.48 -24.87 5.96
C LYS A 1064 34.02 -24.24 4.68
N MET A 1065 34.05 -25.02 3.59
CA MET A 1065 34.48 -24.52 2.28
C MET A 1065 33.57 -23.39 1.77
N LEU A 1066 32.24 -23.53 1.89
CA LEU A 1066 31.29 -22.51 1.47
C LEU A 1066 31.42 -21.23 2.30
N VAL A 1067 31.44 -21.37 3.62
CA VAL A 1067 31.36 -20.23 4.55
C VAL A 1067 32.70 -19.54 4.78
N MET A 1068 33.79 -20.27 4.99
CA MET A 1068 35.11 -19.68 5.29
C MET A 1068 35.96 -19.44 4.04
N GLY A 1069 35.67 -20.14 2.94
CA GLY A 1069 36.37 -19.98 1.67
C GLY A 1069 35.56 -19.18 0.66
N GLY A 1070 34.38 -19.69 0.30
CA GLY A 1070 33.54 -19.15 -0.77
C GLY A 1070 33.04 -17.73 -0.52
N MET A 1071 32.40 -17.49 0.63
CA MET A 1071 31.77 -16.18 0.93
C MET A 1071 32.79 -15.03 1.06
N PRO A 1072 33.88 -15.13 1.85
CA PRO A 1072 34.88 -14.06 1.92
C PRO A 1072 35.57 -13.80 0.58
N ALA A 1073 35.86 -14.86 -0.19
CA ALA A 1073 36.46 -14.75 -1.52
C ALA A 1073 35.54 -14.00 -2.49
N LEU A 1074 34.22 -14.24 -2.42
CA LEU A 1074 33.24 -13.54 -3.24
C LEU A 1074 33.03 -12.09 -2.78
N MET A 1075 32.85 -11.85 -1.48
CA MET A 1075 32.60 -10.50 -0.95
C MET A 1075 33.79 -9.56 -1.17
N HIS A 1076 35.02 -10.01 -0.87
CA HIS A 1076 36.22 -9.17 -0.98
C HIS A 1076 36.93 -9.27 -2.32
N GLY A 1077 36.87 -10.44 -2.98
CA GLY A 1077 37.56 -10.69 -4.25
C GLY A 1077 36.72 -10.41 -5.50
N VAL A 1078 35.40 -10.28 -5.37
CA VAL A 1078 34.48 -10.09 -6.51
C VAL A 1078 33.58 -8.86 -6.32
N LEU A 1079 32.68 -8.89 -5.33
CA LEU A 1079 31.68 -7.84 -5.12
C LEU A 1079 32.31 -6.47 -4.87
N LYS A 1080 33.20 -6.37 -3.88
CA LYS A 1080 33.85 -5.09 -3.53
C LYS A 1080 34.63 -4.47 -4.71
N PRO A 1081 35.50 -5.20 -5.44
CA PRO A 1081 36.19 -4.65 -6.59
C PRO A 1081 35.25 -4.13 -7.69
N ILE A 1082 34.19 -4.89 -8.04
CA ILE A 1082 33.23 -4.47 -9.06
C ILE A 1082 32.44 -3.24 -8.60
N ALA A 1083 31.92 -3.22 -7.36
CA ALA A 1083 31.18 -2.08 -6.83
C ALA A 1083 32.04 -0.80 -6.75
N THR A 1084 33.29 -0.94 -6.34
CA THR A 1084 34.24 0.21 -6.30
C THR A 1084 34.49 0.73 -7.71
N PHE A 1085 34.68 -0.16 -8.69
CA PHE A 1085 34.85 0.24 -10.08
C PHE A 1085 33.61 0.96 -10.63
N LEU A 1086 32.40 0.45 -10.37
CA LEU A 1086 31.15 1.10 -10.79
C LEU A 1086 31.03 2.49 -10.18
N ALA A 1087 31.26 2.64 -8.88
CA ALA A 1087 31.19 3.93 -8.18
C ALA A 1087 32.21 4.97 -8.71
N GLU A 1088 33.34 4.53 -9.28
CA GLU A 1088 34.37 5.38 -9.89
C GLU A 1088 34.09 5.72 -11.36
N THR A 1089 33.21 4.98 -12.03
CA THR A 1089 33.01 5.03 -13.48
C THR A 1089 31.93 6.05 -13.87
N PRO A 1090 32.28 7.13 -14.60
CA PRO A 1090 31.30 8.12 -15.07
C PRO A 1090 30.35 7.53 -16.12
N ILE A 1091 29.05 7.84 -16.00
CA ILE A 1091 28.02 7.54 -17.02
C ILE A 1091 27.48 8.82 -17.67
N SER A 1092 27.60 9.97 -17.00
CA SER A 1092 27.32 11.31 -17.53
C SER A 1092 28.36 12.30 -17.00
N ALA A 1093 28.23 13.58 -17.36
CA ALA A 1093 29.10 14.64 -16.86
C ALA A 1093 29.02 14.85 -15.34
N ASP A 1094 27.91 14.43 -14.72
CA ASP A 1094 27.54 14.69 -13.33
C ASP A 1094 27.21 13.43 -12.51
N LYS A 1095 27.19 12.24 -13.13
CA LYS A 1095 26.87 10.98 -12.45
C LYS A 1095 27.82 9.84 -12.79
N ASN A 1096 28.09 9.01 -11.80
CA ASN A 1096 28.79 7.73 -11.90
C ASN A 1096 27.79 6.56 -11.85
N ALA A 1097 28.22 5.42 -12.40
CA ALA A 1097 27.50 4.15 -12.26
C ALA A 1097 27.45 3.72 -10.78
N GLY A 1098 26.65 2.70 -10.50
CA GLY A 1098 26.48 2.16 -9.16
C GLY A 1098 26.20 0.67 -9.17
N ALA A 1099 26.47 0.03 -8.04
CA ALA A 1099 26.11 -1.36 -7.78
C ALA A 1099 24.58 -1.49 -7.58
N THR A 1100 23.94 -2.39 -8.32
CA THR A 1100 22.48 -2.53 -8.41
C THR A 1100 21.91 -3.50 -7.37
N PHE A 1101 22.70 -4.49 -6.93
CA PHE A 1101 22.27 -5.54 -5.99
C PHE A 1101 21.02 -6.31 -6.47
N GLY A 1102 20.86 -6.41 -7.79
CA GLY A 1102 19.73 -7.02 -8.47
C GLY A 1102 19.77 -8.56 -8.44
N TYR A 1103 18.60 -9.14 -8.76
CA TYR A 1103 18.43 -10.57 -8.94
C TYR A 1103 18.96 -11.01 -10.31
N TYR A 1104 19.91 -11.95 -10.32
CA TYR A 1104 20.42 -12.58 -11.53
C TYR A 1104 19.88 -14.01 -11.64
N ASN A 1105 19.20 -14.31 -12.74
CA ASN A 1105 18.54 -15.60 -12.95
C ASN A 1105 19.52 -16.67 -13.47
N PHE A 1106 20.06 -17.50 -12.59
CA PHE A 1106 20.86 -18.66 -13.01
C PHE A 1106 19.99 -19.73 -13.69
N THR A 1107 20.33 -20.07 -14.93
CA THR A 1107 19.62 -21.09 -15.72
C THR A 1107 20.19 -22.49 -15.49
N ARG A 1108 19.44 -23.54 -15.87
CA ARG A 1108 19.92 -24.95 -15.78
C ARG A 1108 20.88 -25.36 -16.90
N THR A 1109 21.27 -24.43 -17.78
CA THR A 1109 22.10 -24.74 -18.95
C THR A 1109 23.56 -25.05 -18.58
N SER A 1110 24.05 -24.52 -17.45
CA SER A 1110 25.40 -24.70 -16.91
C SER A 1110 25.40 -24.41 -15.42
N SER A 1111 26.51 -24.64 -14.71
CA SER A 1111 26.52 -24.35 -13.26
C SER A 1111 26.46 -22.84 -12.99
N PRO A 1112 25.83 -22.39 -11.88
CA PRO A 1112 25.87 -21.00 -11.43
C PRO A 1112 27.28 -20.39 -11.40
N LYS A 1113 28.30 -21.17 -11.00
CA LYS A 1113 29.69 -20.70 -11.02
C LYS A 1113 30.17 -20.41 -12.45
N GLN A 1114 29.83 -21.27 -13.41
CA GLN A 1114 30.21 -21.07 -14.82
C GLN A 1114 29.51 -19.84 -15.42
N GLN A 1115 28.24 -19.62 -15.09
CA GLN A 1115 27.49 -18.43 -15.52
C GLN A 1115 28.08 -17.15 -14.91
N LEU A 1116 28.41 -17.17 -13.61
CA LEU A 1116 29.12 -16.07 -12.95
C LEU A 1116 30.49 -15.80 -13.59
N LEU A 1117 31.26 -16.85 -13.88
CA LEU A 1117 32.56 -16.71 -14.53
C LEU A 1117 32.42 -16.07 -15.91
N ALA A 1118 31.42 -16.47 -16.70
CA ALA A 1118 31.13 -15.87 -17.99
C ALA A 1118 30.78 -14.38 -17.86
N ALA A 1119 29.90 -14.01 -16.94
CA ALA A 1119 29.51 -12.61 -16.71
C ALA A 1119 30.72 -11.74 -16.31
N VAL A 1120 31.56 -12.22 -15.39
CA VAL A 1120 32.78 -11.51 -14.96
C VAL A 1120 33.83 -11.43 -16.07
N GLN A 1121 33.96 -12.46 -16.91
CA GLN A 1121 34.83 -12.41 -18.09
C GLN A 1121 34.36 -11.33 -19.06
N SER A 1122 33.06 -11.25 -19.35
CA SER A 1122 32.50 -10.18 -20.19
C SER A 1122 32.80 -8.79 -19.64
N ALA A 1123 32.66 -8.58 -18.32
CA ALA A 1123 33.03 -7.31 -17.68
C ALA A 1123 34.55 -6.99 -17.79
N SER A 1124 35.41 -8.00 -17.64
CA SER A 1124 36.86 -7.82 -17.78
C SER A 1124 37.29 -7.55 -19.24
N GLU A 1125 36.59 -8.13 -20.22
CA GLU A 1125 36.83 -7.90 -21.65
C GLU A 1125 36.35 -6.52 -22.10
N ALA A 1126 35.26 -6.04 -21.52
CA ALA A 1126 34.73 -4.70 -21.71
C ALA A 1126 35.72 -3.61 -21.25
N PHE A 1127 36.50 -3.88 -20.19
CA PHE A 1127 37.51 -2.96 -19.65
C PHE A 1127 38.90 -3.60 -19.54
N PRO A 1128 39.60 -3.87 -20.66
CA PRO A 1128 40.81 -4.68 -20.70
C PRO A 1128 42.03 -4.02 -20.05
N ARG A 1129 41.95 -2.72 -19.71
CA ARG A 1129 43.00 -1.97 -19.00
C ARG A 1129 42.78 -1.90 -17.49
N ASN A 1130 41.67 -2.41 -16.97
CA ASN A 1130 41.39 -2.40 -15.54
C ASN A 1130 41.90 -3.69 -14.89
N ASP A 1131 42.98 -3.59 -14.11
CA ASP A 1131 43.58 -4.77 -13.48
C ASP A 1131 42.74 -5.31 -12.30
N ASN A 1132 41.88 -4.50 -11.69
CA ASN A 1132 40.96 -4.98 -10.65
C ASN A 1132 39.94 -5.96 -11.25
N LEU A 1133 39.31 -5.63 -12.38
CA LEU A 1133 38.34 -6.52 -13.04
C LEU A 1133 38.99 -7.83 -13.55
N LYS A 1134 40.25 -7.78 -14.01
CA LYS A 1134 41.01 -9.01 -14.34
C LYS A 1134 41.23 -9.91 -13.13
N ASN A 1135 41.56 -9.31 -11.98
CA ASN A 1135 41.77 -10.06 -10.75
C ASN A 1135 40.47 -10.73 -10.27
N VAL A 1136 39.30 -10.14 -10.57
CA VAL A 1136 37.99 -10.73 -10.26
C VAL A 1136 37.78 -12.06 -10.99
N VAL A 1137 38.18 -12.19 -12.26
CA VAL A 1137 38.10 -13.46 -13.02
C VAL A 1137 38.86 -14.58 -12.30
N THR A 1138 40.04 -14.25 -11.77
CA THR A 1138 40.87 -15.20 -11.00
C THR A 1138 40.20 -15.58 -9.69
N ALA A 1139 39.58 -14.62 -8.99
CA ALA A 1139 38.85 -14.86 -7.76
C ALA A 1139 37.67 -15.82 -7.96
N VAL A 1140 36.86 -15.63 -9.02
CA VAL A 1140 35.72 -16.52 -9.34
C VAL A 1140 36.16 -17.96 -9.60
N THR A 1141 37.33 -18.15 -10.23
CA THR A 1141 37.87 -19.49 -10.50
C THR A 1141 38.08 -20.30 -9.22
N SER A 1142 38.41 -19.64 -8.11
CA SER A 1142 38.63 -20.27 -6.80
C SER A 1142 37.34 -20.55 -6.00
N LEU A 1143 36.19 -20.07 -6.45
CA LEU A 1143 34.91 -20.28 -5.77
C LEU A 1143 34.46 -21.76 -5.85
N PRO A 1144 33.71 -22.26 -4.86
CA PRO A 1144 33.12 -23.60 -4.91
C PRO A 1144 32.13 -23.73 -6.08
N ASP A 1145 31.81 -24.93 -6.54
CA ASP A 1145 30.74 -25.13 -7.52
C ASP A 1145 29.45 -25.57 -6.81
N ILE A 1146 28.30 -25.04 -7.23
CA ILE A 1146 27.00 -25.27 -6.60
C ILE A 1146 25.96 -25.60 -7.67
N SER A 1147 25.07 -26.56 -7.42
CA SER A 1147 24.03 -26.98 -8.37
C SER A 1147 22.68 -26.34 -8.06
N LEU A 1148 21.91 -26.04 -9.11
CA LEU A 1148 20.51 -25.61 -9.02
C LEU A 1148 19.54 -26.77 -8.69
N GLU A 1149 19.97 -28.03 -8.79
CA GLU A 1149 19.12 -29.21 -8.52
C GLU A 1149 18.84 -29.44 -7.03
N VAL A 1150 19.59 -28.79 -6.13
CA VAL A 1150 19.38 -28.83 -4.67
C VAL A 1150 18.08 -28.08 -4.25
N PHE A 1151 17.31 -27.60 -5.24
CA PHE A 1151 16.12 -26.77 -5.08
C PHE A 1151 14.83 -27.39 -5.65
N SER A 1152 14.84 -28.63 -6.17
CA SER A 1152 13.66 -29.26 -6.80
C SER A 1152 12.90 -30.28 -5.93
N GLU A 1153 13.31 -30.53 -4.69
CA GLU A 1153 12.56 -31.38 -3.75
C GLU A 1153 12.68 -30.83 -2.32
N VAL A 1154 11.71 -30.02 -1.89
CA VAL A 1154 11.05 -30.04 -0.56
C VAL A 1154 9.64 -29.50 -0.74
#